data_AF-A0A929GL72-F1
#
_entry.id   AF-A0A929GL72-F1
#
_cell.length_a   1.000
_cell.length_b   1.000
_cell.length_c   1.000
_cell.angle_alpha   90.00
_cell.angle_beta   90.00
_cell.angle_gamma   90.00
#
_symmetry.space_group_name_H-M   'P 1'
#
loop_
_entity.id
_entity.type
_entity.pdbx_description
1 polymer ?
#
loop_
_entity_poly.entity_id
_entity_poly.type
_entity_poly.pdbx_seq_one_letter_code
_entity_poly.pdbx_strand_id
1 'polypeptide(L)'
;MIGRIETSLRKLRRLVSRSEWLARLLRLPISKGPASRPGLIMIQIDGLSQQEFERALDRGELPFLHRLIQREHYQVHTQYSGLPASTPAVQAELFYGVKNAVPAFTFKDPQLRRIIRMFEPEAATHVEELLIDSGNEALLKGGSVYVDNFTGGAEEAHFCPASRGWGPAMRAANPLVVFLLLISNLYSFLRTGVLLLLEFTLAVFDFARGFIRGYDFIMELKFIPTRVAICILLRELTVIGAKIDIARGLPIIHLNFLGYDEQAHRRGPSSQFAHWTLKGIDDAIKRLWRAADYSAWRHYDVWIYSDHGQVRVLPYHQQQGLTIEEAVAAVFNKLSEENGQVLKKTPGSIQTQRVHLLGDKNFQRLFSRFGINSREESEKQVAVAALGPVGFVYPPRKLSADEREFVARELTHRHKVPLVVVKEGSERLCAWTDDGKFYLPEQTAEVLGTDHPFLDEIKQDLVSLCQHPGAGDFVLLGWRKGMPAVSFAVENGAHAGATPEETRAFNLLPKDTALPVREHDYLRPIDLRRAALHHLGRQEQQPAQIRKSSIATPTDRLRIMTYNVHSCIGMDGKLAAERIARVIARANPDVVALQELDVGRARTGGIDQAHLIAHYLEMDFHFHAALHFEEECYGDAILTHLPLRLVKAGPLPTPADKPYLETRGALWVAIDLHGIEIQVINTHLGLFSRERLAQAEVLLGSDWLANKQCREPVILCGDFNAPPSSPVCCRLRDHLRDAQTEAEHHRPQSTFFGRFPTTRIDHIFIGSGLEVTGIEVPRSELAMVASDHLPLIAELRILRRKKLMKT
;
A
#
# COMPACT_ATOMS: atom_id res chain seq x y z
N MET A 1 -8.67 15.08 34.01
CA MET A 1 -9.79 15.98 33.61
C MET A 1 -9.80 16.21 32.09
N ILE A 2 -8.67 16.53 31.45
CA ILE A 2 -8.55 16.75 29.99
C ILE A 2 -8.89 15.48 29.16
N GLY A 3 -8.40 14.30 29.53
CA GLY A 3 -8.72 13.05 28.83
C GLY A 3 -10.21 12.68 28.84
N ARG A 4 -10.94 12.99 29.93
CA ARG A 4 -12.41 12.81 30.03
C ARG A 4 -13.18 13.81 29.14
N ILE A 5 -12.66 15.03 28.99
CA ILE A 5 -13.25 16.06 28.11
C ILE A 5 -13.03 15.65 26.64
N GLU A 6 -11.85 15.14 26.28
CA GLU A 6 -11.55 14.70 24.92
C GLU A 6 -12.38 13.46 24.52
N THR A 7 -12.48 12.45 25.39
CA THR A 7 -13.36 11.29 25.14
C THR A 7 -14.83 11.69 25.04
N SER A 8 -15.29 12.67 25.83
CA SER A 8 -16.65 13.20 25.73
C SER A 8 -16.88 14.00 24.44
N LEU A 9 -15.93 14.84 24.03
CA LEU A 9 -15.95 15.56 22.75
C LEU A 9 -15.88 14.59 21.55
N ARG A 10 -15.16 13.47 21.66
CA ARG A 10 -15.13 12.42 20.63
C ARG A 10 -16.44 11.63 20.60
N LYS A 11 -17.07 11.29 21.73
CA LYS A 11 -18.42 10.71 21.76
C LYS A 11 -19.44 11.64 21.09
N LEU A 12 -19.34 12.95 21.34
CA LEU A 12 -20.17 13.96 20.67
C LEU A 12 -19.88 14.06 19.16
N ARG A 13 -18.60 14.04 18.75
CA ARG A 13 -18.22 14.00 17.32
C ARG A 13 -18.66 12.72 16.61
N ARG A 14 -18.66 11.57 17.30
CA ARG A 14 -19.18 10.28 16.77
C ARG A 14 -20.68 10.36 16.50
N LEU A 15 -21.45 10.95 17.41
CA LEU A 15 -22.88 11.21 17.19
C LEU A 15 -23.17 12.14 15.98
N VAL A 16 -22.17 12.91 15.55
CA VAL A 16 -22.24 13.87 14.42
C VAL A 16 -21.37 13.40 13.23
N SER A 17 -20.88 12.16 13.21
CA SER A 17 -20.05 11.65 12.11
C SER A 17 -20.86 11.61 10.82
N ARG A 18 -20.51 12.48 9.87
CA ARG A 18 -21.25 12.62 8.59
C ARG A 18 -21.35 11.31 7.82
N SER A 19 -20.31 10.49 7.85
CA SER A 19 -20.27 9.20 7.16
C SER A 19 -21.16 8.15 7.84
N GLU A 20 -21.22 8.11 9.17
CA GLU A 20 -22.16 7.24 9.89
C GLU A 20 -23.61 7.70 9.70
N TRP A 21 -23.84 9.01 9.69
CA TRP A 21 -25.16 9.57 9.43
C TRP A 21 -25.63 9.25 8.01
N LEU A 22 -24.76 9.36 7.00
CA LEU A 22 -25.05 8.95 5.62
C LEU A 22 -25.31 7.44 5.50
N ALA A 23 -24.52 6.59 6.16
CA ALA A 23 -24.75 5.14 6.16
C ALA A 23 -26.12 4.79 6.75
N ARG A 24 -26.52 5.44 7.85
CA ARG A 24 -27.85 5.28 8.47
C ARG A 24 -28.96 5.81 7.56
N LEU A 25 -28.77 6.96 6.94
CA LEU A 25 -29.72 7.55 6.00
C LEU A 25 -29.96 6.63 4.79
N LEU A 26 -28.90 6.01 4.29
CA LEU A 26 -28.93 5.05 3.18
C LEU A 26 -29.36 3.63 3.60
N ARG A 27 -29.61 3.40 4.90
CA ARG A 27 -29.96 2.09 5.49
C ARG A 27 -28.98 0.97 5.09
N LEU A 28 -27.70 1.31 4.96
CA LEU A 28 -26.68 0.34 4.55
C LEU A 28 -26.37 -0.62 5.70
N PRO A 29 -26.05 -1.89 5.42
CA PRO A 29 -25.64 -2.83 6.44
C PRO A 29 -24.33 -2.36 7.09
N ILE A 30 -24.31 -2.45 8.41
CA ILE A 30 -23.15 -2.12 9.26
C ILE A 30 -22.60 -3.44 9.80
N SER A 31 -21.28 -3.60 9.75
CA SER A 31 -20.62 -4.78 10.31
C SER A 31 -20.89 -4.88 11.81
N LYS A 32 -21.20 -6.09 12.28
CA LYS A 32 -21.41 -6.39 13.70
C LYS A 32 -20.22 -7.19 14.22
N GLY A 33 -19.53 -6.69 15.25
CA GLY A 33 -18.42 -7.39 15.90
C GLY A 33 -17.47 -6.46 16.65
N PRO A 34 -16.42 -7.02 17.29
CA PRO A 34 -15.42 -6.24 18.00
C PRO A 34 -14.63 -5.35 17.03
N ALA A 35 -14.33 -4.13 17.48
CA ALA A 35 -13.63 -3.11 16.70
C ALA A 35 -12.18 -3.50 16.31
N SER A 36 -11.61 -4.53 16.95
CA SER A 36 -10.25 -5.01 16.71
C SER A 36 -10.10 -5.91 15.48
N ARG A 37 -11.21 -6.29 14.82
CA ARG A 37 -11.13 -7.12 13.60
C ARG A 37 -10.30 -6.42 12.52
N PRO A 38 -9.44 -7.16 11.81
CA PRO A 38 -8.63 -6.60 10.74
C PRO A 38 -9.55 -6.10 9.62
N GLY A 39 -9.23 -4.92 9.11
CA GLY A 39 -9.72 -4.38 7.86
C GLY A 39 -8.53 -4.03 6.96
N LEU A 40 -8.76 -3.99 5.65
CA LEU A 40 -7.74 -3.58 4.69
C LEU A 40 -8.31 -2.55 3.72
N ILE A 41 -7.58 -1.45 3.52
CA ILE A 41 -7.84 -0.48 2.46
C ILE A 41 -6.67 -0.52 1.50
N MET A 42 -6.94 -0.88 0.25
CA MET A 42 -5.95 -0.91 -0.81
C MET A 42 -6.21 0.26 -1.75
N ILE A 43 -5.20 1.11 -1.95
CA ILE A 43 -5.29 2.30 -2.78
C ILE A 43 -4.29 2.17 -3.92
N GLN A 44 -4.80 2.02 -5.13
CA GLN A 44 -4.03 2.00 -6.36
C GLN A 44 -3.87 3.43 -6.89
N ILE A 45 -2.62 3.84 -7.16
CA ILE A 45 -2.29 5.01 -7.97
C ILE A 45 -1.95 4.49 -9.37
N ASP A 46 -2.92 4.62 -10.27
CA ASP A 46 -2.84 4.07 -11.62
C ASP A 46 -1.67 4.71 -12.41
N GLY A 47 -0.85 3.87 -13.05
CA GLY A 47 0.21 4.28 -13.98
C GLY A 47 1.45 4.94 -13.37
N LEU A 48 1.56 5.08 -12.04
CA LEU A 48 2.66 5.77 -11.38
C LEU A 48 3.89 4.87 -11.16
N SER A 49 4.91 5.01 -12.03
CA SER A 49 6.17 4.28 -11.87
C SER A 49 6.86 4.62 -10.55
N GLN A 50 7.64 3.67 -10.01
CA GLN A 50 8.42 3.91 -8.80
C GLN A 50 9.37 5.12 -8.96
N GLN A 51 9.94 5.31 -10.16
CA GLN A 51 10.84 6.41 -10.45
C GLN A 51 10.14 7.78 -10.36
N GLU A 52 8.92 7.90 -10.91
CA GLU A 52 8.15 9.15 -10.84
C GLU A 52 7.59 9.38 -9.43
N PHE A 53 7.26 8.32 -8.69
CA PHE A 53 6.91 8.39 -7.27
C PHE A 53 8.05 8.96 -6.42
N GLU A 54 9.27 8.41 -6.55
CA GLU A 54 10.47 8.90 -5.86
C GLU A 54 10.76 10.36 -6.22
N ARG A 55 10.66 10.71 -7.51
CA ARG A 55 10.81 12.10 -7.98
C ARG A 55 9.77 13.03 -7.37
N ALA A 56 8.51 12.59 -7.24
CA ALA A 56 7.45 13.38 -6.64
C ALA A 56 7.63 13.58 -5.13
N LEU A 57 8.19 12.58 -4.42
CA LEU A 57 8.60 12.71 -3.02
C LEU A 57 9.72 13.75 -2.86
N ASP A 58 10.78 13.67 -3.68
CA ASP A 58 11.92 14.58 -3.64
C ASP A 58 11.53 16.04 -3.93
N ARG A 59 10.55 16.24 -4.81
CA ARG A 59 10.00 17.56 -5.14
C ARG A 59 8.97 18.08 -4.13
N GLY A 60 8.64 17.30 -3.10
CA GLY A 60 7.65 17.68 -2.09
C GLY A 60 6.21 17.74 -2.62
N GLU A 61 5.91 17.00 -3.69
CA GLU A 61 4.57 16.95 -4.31
C GLU A 61 3.64 15.96 -3.60
N LEU A 62 4.21 15.03 -2.81
CA LEU A 62 3.51 14.02 -2.02
C LEU A 62 3.80 14.17 -0.50
N PRO A 63 3.45 15.32 0.12
CA PRO A 63 3.84 15.62 1.50
C PRO A 63 3.22 14.69 2.55
N PHE A 64 2.04 14.12 2.31
CA PHE A 64 1.44 13.15 3.22
C PHE A 64 2.08 11.77 3.09
N LEU A 65 2.27 11.24 1.88
CA LEU A 65 2.98 9.97 1.71
C LEU A 65 4.42 10.04 2.23
N HIS A 66 5.12 11.16 2.02
CA HIS A 66 6.44 11.39 2.62
C HIS A 66 6.39 11.33 4.15
N ARG A 67 5.34 11.88 4.77
CA ARG A 67 5.13 11.78 6.23
C ARG A 67 4.88 10.34 6.69
N LEU A 68 4.12 9.54 5.91
CA LEU A 68 3.90 8.13 6.25
C LEU A 68 5.21 7.36 6.35
N ILE A 69 6.11 7.58 5.38
CA ILE A 69 7.45 6.99 5.36
C ILE A 69 8.25 7.43 6.60
N GLN A 70 8.24 8.74 6.90
CA GLN A 70 9.10 9.30 7.94
C GLN A 70 8.60 9.09 9.37
N ARG A 71 7.29 8.98 9.60
CA ARG A 71 6.69 9.02 10.95
C ARG A 71 5.75 7.89 11.29
N GLU A 72 5.19 7.21 10.28
CA GLU A 72 4.19 6.15 10.48
C GLU A 72 4.74 4.76 10.14
N HIS A 73 6.07 4.63 10.01
CA HIS A 73 6.80 3.40 9.71
C HIS A 73 6.32 2.71 8.42
N TYR A 74 6.06 3.46 7.36
CA TYR A 74 5.82 2.89 6.05
C TYR A 74 7.13 2.64 5.30
N GLN A 75 7.18 1.54 4.54
CA GLN A 75 8.31 1.17 3.70
C GLN A 75 7.87 1.06 2.24
N VAL A 76 8.74 1.53 1.34
CA VAL A 76 8.60 1.36 -0.10
C VAL A 76 9.23 0.03 -0.51
N HIS A 77 8.47 -0.81 -1.20
CA HIS A 77 8.93 -2.03 -1.82
C HIS A 77 8.75 -1.93 -3.33
N THR A 78 9.77 -2.32 -4.09
CA THR A 78 9.68 -2.41 -5.55
C THR A 78 8.68 -3.50 -5.94
N GLN A 79 7.84 -3.23 -6.93
CA GLN A 79 6.93 -4.21 -7.52
C GLN A 79 7.29 -4.41 -9.00
N TYR A 80 7.41 -5.68 -9.40
CA TYR A 80 7.35 -6.07 -10.78
C TYR A 80 5.87 -6.29 -11.17
N SER A 81 5.39 -5.50 -12.13
CA SER A 81 3.99 -5.53 -12.57
C SER A 81 3.60 -6.76 -13.37
N GLY A 82 4.57 -7.51 -13.88
CA GLY A 82 4.34 -8.54 -14.89
C GLY A 82 4.23 -7.97 -16.31
N LEU A 83 4.16 -8.87 -17.29
CA LEU A 83 3.91 -8.52 -18.69
C LEU A 83 2.59 -9.18 -19.18
N PRO A 84 1.62 -8.40 -19.70
CA PRO A 84 1.69 -6.97 -19.97
C PRO A 84 1.59 -6.13 -18.69
N ALA A 85 2.35 -5.04 -18.61
CA ALA A 85 2.30 -4.07 -17.51
C ALA A 85 1.04 -3.19 -17.60
N SER A 86 -0.13 -3.77 -17.36
CA SER A 86 -1.43 -3.13 -17.57
C SER A 86 -2.40 -3.39 -16.43
N THR A 87 -3.26 -2.43 -16.13
CA THR A 87 -4.28 -2.51 -15.07
C THR A 87 -5.07 -3.83 -15.07
N PRO A 88 -5.69 -4.29 -16.19
CA PRO A 88 -6.45 -5.55 -16.16
C PRO A 88 -5.57 -6.77 -15.88
N ALA A 89 -4.32 -6.83 -16.34
CA ALA A 89 -3.44 -7.95 -16.04
C ALA A 89 -3.02 -7.97 -14.56
N VAL A 90 -2.66 -6.81 -14.01
CA VAL A 90 -2.27 -6.67 -12.60
C VAL A 90 -3.45 -6.95 -11.67
N GLN A 91 -4.64 -6.42 -11.99
CA GLN A 91 -5.85 -6.66 -11.19
C GLN A 91 -6.31 -8.12 -11.26
N ALA A 92 -6.18 -8.80 -12.40
CA ALA A 92 -6.45 -10.23 -12.48
C ALA A 92 -5.53 -11.04 -11.54
N GLU A 93 -4.25 -10.71 -11.53
CA GLU A 93 -3.27 -11.37 -10.67
C GLU A 93 -3.51 -11.04 -9.19
N LEU A 94 -3.82 -9.79 -8.85
CA LEU A 94 -4.08 -9.36 -7.47
C LEU A 94 -5.42 -9.89 -6.93
N PHE A 95 -6.50 -9.76 -7.69
CA PHE A 95 -7.85 -10.08 -7.21
C PHE A 95 -8.19 -11.57 -7.32
N TYR A 96 -7.68 -12.26 -8.33
CA TYR A 96 -8.01 -13.66 -8.62
C TYR A 96 -6.79 -14.59 -8.62
N GLY A 97 -5.57 -14.07 -8.50
CA GLY A 97 -4.37 -14.91 -8.50
C GLY A 97 -4.02 -15.50 -9.86
N VAL A 98 -4.53 -14.93 -10.95
CA VAL A 98 -4.31 -15.44 -12.32
C VAL A 98 -3.30 -14.53 -13.02
N LYS A 99 -2.09 -15.06 -13.26
CA LYS A 99 -1.03 -14.38 -14.02
C LYS A 99 -1.38 -14.32 -15.51
N ASN A 100 -0.96 -13.25 -16.18
CA ASN A 100 -1.09 -13.07 -17.63
C ASN A 100 -2.51 -13.33 -18.16
N ALA A 101 -3.55 -13.00 -17.38
CA ALA A 101 -4.94 -13.32 -17.70
C ALA A 101 -5.46 -12.61 -18.96
N VAL A 102 -4.86 -11.47 -19.31
CA VAL A 102 -5.12 -10.76 -20.56
C VAL A 102 -3.77 -10.41 -21.20
N PRO A 103 -3.68 -10.41 -22.54
CA PRO A 103 -2.43 -10.15 -23.24
C PRO A 103 -2.19 -8.64 -23.47
N ALA A 104 -3.24 -7.83 -23.48
CA ALA A 104 -3.15 -6.37 -23.46
C ALA A 104 -4.52 -5.77 -23.10
N PHE A 105 -4.61 -4.44 -23.13
CA PHE A 105 -5.88 -3.73 -22.95
C PHE A 105 -6.84 -3.89 -24.15
N THR A 106 -6.32 -4.19 -25.35
CA THR A 106 -7.09 -4.48 -26.56
C THR A 106 -6.54 -5.73 -27.23
N PHE A 107 -7.38 -6.73 -27.47
CA PHE A 107 -7.00 -8.01 -28.09
C PHE A 107 -8.21 -8.72 -28.70
N LYS A 108 -7.98 -9.72 -29.56
CA LYS A 108 -9.03 -10.57 -30.10
C LYS A 108 -9.38 -11.68 -29.11
N ASP A 109 -10.60 -11.69 -28.61
CA ASP A 109 -11.06 -12.72 -27.70
C ASP A 109 -11.25 -14.06 -28.44
N PRO A 110 -10.72 -15.18 -27.91
CA PRO A 110 -10.80 -16.48 -28.59
C PRO A 110 -12.23 -17.06 -28.63
N GLN A 111 -13.09 -16.75 -27.65
CA GLN A 111 -14.46 -17.27 -27.56
C GLN A 111 -15.42 -16.42 -28.40
N LEU A 112 -15.35 -15.09 -28.25
CA LEU A 112 -16.19 -14.12 -28.96
C LEU A 112 -15.72 -13.88 -30.41
N ARG A 113 -14.48 -14.27 -30.74
CA ARG A 113 -13.83 -14.11 -32.06
C ARG A 113 -13.82 -12.67 -32.60
N ARG A 114 -13.89 -11.68 -31.72
CA ARG A 114 -13.84 -10.24 -32.04
C ARG A 114 -12.79 -9.54 -31.21
N ILE A 115 -12.32 -8.39 -31.68
CA ILE A 115 -11.48 -7.51 -30.88
C ILE A 115 -12.34 -6.91 -29.76
N ILE A 116 -11.87 -7.06 -28.52
CA ILE A 116 -12.47 -6.50 -27.32
C ILE A 116 -11.50 -5.50 -26.67
N ARG A 117 -12.05 -4.61 -25.85
CA ARG A 117 -11.29 -3.58 -25.13
C ARG A 117 -11.70 -3.58 -23.67
N MET A 118 -10.74 -3.54 -22.75
CA MET A 118 -11.04 -3.74 -21.33
C MET A 118 -11.83 -2.60 -20.67
N PHE A 119 -11.97 -1.44 -21.32
CA PHE A 119 -12.90 -0.40 -20.88
C PHE A 119 -14.37 -0.70 -21.21
N GLU A 120 -14.63 -1.66 -22.11
CA GLU A 120 -15.99 -2.05 -22.49
C GLU A 120 -16.59 -2.94 -21.38
N PRO A 121 -17.76 -2.57 -20.83
CA PRO A 121 -18.41 -3.34 -19.77
C PRO A 121 -18.57 -4.84 -20.08
N GLU A 122 -19.01 -5.17 -21.30
CA GLU A 122 -19.23 -6.55 -21.72
C GLU A 122 -17.92 -7.35 -21.78
N ALA A 123 -16.82 -6.72 -22.20
CA ALA A 123 -15.52 -7.35 -22.27
C ALA A 123 -14.95 -7.61 -20.87
N ALA A 124 -15.02 -6.61 -19.98
CA ALA A 124 -14.56 -6.73 -18.61
C ALA A 124 -15.34 -7.80 -17.84
N THR A 125 -16.68 -7.83 -17.96
CA THR A 125 -17.52 -8.87 -17.34
C THR A 125 -17.18 -10.26 -17.88
N HIS A 126 -17.01 -10.41 -19.19
CA HIS A 126 -16.66 -11.71 -19.79
C HIS A 126 -15.32 -12.24 -19.27
N VAL A 127 -14.29 -11.40 -19.22
CA VAL A 127 -12.98 -11.79 -18.68
C VAL A 127 -13.07 -12.11 -17.19
N GLU A 128 -13.86 -11.36 -16.42
CA GLU A 128 -14.05 -11.62 -15.00
C GLU A 128 -14.73 -12.98 -14.72
N GLU A 129 -15.70 -13.38 -15.54
CA GLU A 129 -16.33 -14.71 -15.46
C GLU A 129 -15.27 -15.82 -15.62
N LEU A 130 -14.38 -15.69 -16.61
CA LEU A 130 -13.27 -16.64 -16.81
C LEU A 130 -12.29 -16.68 -15.63
N LEU A 131 -12.08 -15.53 -14.97
CA LEU A 131 -11.24 -15.44 -13.77
C LEU A 131 -11.89 -16.13 -12.57
N ILE A 132 -13.21 -15.98 -12.40
CA ILE A 132 -13.96 -16.66 -11.33
C ILE A 132 -13.93 -18.18 -11.55
N ASP A 133 -14.05 -18.63 -12.79
CA ASP A 133 -14.02 -20.05 -13.16
C ASP A 133 -12.66 -20.72 -12.92
N SER A 134 -11.59 -19.95 -12.70
CA SER A 134 -10.26 -20.48 -12.32
C SER A 134 -10.25 -21.18 -10.94
N GLY A 135 -11.29 -20.95 -10.11
CA GLY A 135 -11.46 -21.61 -8.81
C GLY A 135 -10.74 -20.94 -7.64
N ASN A 136 -10.00 -19.86 -7.88
CA ASN A 136 -9.35 -19.09 -6.82
C ASN A 136 -10.34 -18.19 -6.06
N GLU A 137 -10.16 -18.03 -4.74
CA GLU A 137 -11.00 -17.13 -3.94
C GLU A 137 -10.81 -15.66 -4.34
N ALA A 138 -11.87 -14.95 -4.71
CA ALA A 138 -11.76 -13.53 -5.05
C ALA A 138 -11.35 -12.67 -3.83
N LEU A 139 -10.34 -11.81 -3.97
CA LEU A 139 -9.74 -11.05 -2.86
C LEU A 139 -10.76 -10.13 -2.15
N LEU A 140 -11.60 -9.45 -2.92
CA LEU A 140 -12.48 -8.39 -2.42
C LEU A 140 -13.82 -8.91 -1.89
N LYS A 141 -13.98 -10.24 -1.74
CA LYS A 141 -15.19 -10.87 -1.20
C LYS A 141 -15.67 -10.21 0.09
N GLY A 142 -16.94 -9.83 0.14
CA GLY A 142 -17.57 -9.13 1.28
C GLY A 142 -17.14 -7.67 1.46
N GLY A 143 -16.34 -7.13 0.55
CA GLY A 143 -15.80 -5.77 0.56
C GLY A 143 -16.44 -4.84 -0.46
N SER A 144 -15.74 -3.73 -0.75
CA SER A 144 -16.10 -2.79 -1.81
C SER A 144 -14.94 -2.46 -2.74
N VAL A 145 -15.28 -2.02 -3.94
CA VAL A 145 -14.34 -1.76 -5.05
C VAL A 145 -14.77 -0.51 -5.81
N TYR A 146 -13.82 0.34 -6.18
CA TYR A 146 -14.08 1.63 -6.81
C TYR A 146 -13.15 1.89 -7.99
N VAL A 147 -13.75 2.07 -9.17
CA VAL A 147 -13.04 2.51 -10.40
C VAL A 147 -12.03 1.47 -10.91
N ASP A 148 -12.30 0.19 -10.65
CA ASP A 148 -11.49 -0.93 -11.11
C ASP A 148 -12.06 -1.59 -12.37
N ASN A 149 -11.25 -2.38 -13.09
CA ASN A 149 -11.72 -3.12 -14.26
C ASN A 149 -12.63 -4.29 -13.85
N PHE A 150 -12.28 -4.96 -12.74
CA PHE A 150 -12.98 -6.12 -12.20
C PHE A 150 -13.57 -5.84 -10.83
N THR A 151 -14.61 -6.57 -10.44
CA THR A 151 -15.21 -6.40 -9.11
C THR A 151 -14.37 -7.03 -7.99
N GLY A 152 -13.48 -7.96 -8.31
CA GLY A 152 -12.71 -8.73 -7.32
C GLY A 152 -13.60 -9.57 -6.39
N GLY A 153 -14.85 -9.85 -6.78
CA GLY A 153 -15.85 -10.52 -5.95
C GLY A 153 -16.46 -9.63 -4.85
N ALA A 154 -16.28 -8.30 -4.92
CA ALA A 154 -16.86 -7.36 -3.98
C ALA A 154 -18.39 -7.37 -3.99
N GLU A 155 -19.00 -7.20 -2.82
CA GLU A 155 -20.46 -7.05 -2.71
C GLU A 155 -20.92 -5.67 -3.19
N GLU A 156 -20.05 -4.66 -3.01
CA GLU A 156 -20.32 -3.27 -3.32
C GLU A 156 -19.35 -2.78 -4.39
N ALA A 157 -19.72 -3.02 -5.66
CA ALA A 157 -18.94 -2.58 -6.79
C ALA A 157 -19.45 -1.25 -7.35
N HIS A 158 -18.52 -0.29 -7.50
CA HIS A 158 -18.82 1.08 -7.86
C HIS A 158 -17.93 1.55 -9.00
N PHE A 159 -18.57 2.06 -10.07
CA PHE A 159 -17.87 2.63 -11.23
C PHE A 159 -16.89 1.68 -11.93
N CYS A 160 -17.10 0.37 -11.84
CA CYS A 160 -16.32 -0.61 -12.59
C CYS A 160 -16.95 -0.85 -13.97
N PRO A 161 -16.20 -1.03 -15.07
CA PRO A 161 -16.76 -1.50 -16.32
C PRO A 161 -17.57 -2.80 -16.13
N ALA A 162 -17.06 -3.74 -15.33
CA ALA A 162 -17.75 -5.00 -15.02
C ALA A 162 -19.04 -4.83 -14.18
N SER A 163 -19.26 -3.68 -13.53
CA SER A 163 -20.47 -3.39 -12.74
C SER A 163 -20.94 -1.94 -12.89
N ARG A 164 -22.05 -1.70 -13.59
CA ARG A 164 -22.49 -0.33 -13.94
C ARG A 164 -22.88 0.53 -12.72
N GLY A 165 -22.14 1.60 -12.47
CA GLY A 165 -22.53 2.72 -11.60
C GLY A 165 -22.46 2.43 -10.10
N TRP A 166 -23.21 3.17 -9.28
CA TRP A 166 -23.32 2.92 -7.84
C TRP A 166 -24.03 1.58 -7.56
N GLY A 167 -23.81 0.96 -6.40
CA GLY A 167 -24.45 -0.31 -6.03
C GLY A 167 -25.99 -0.23 -6.00
N PRO A 168 -26.71 -1.37 -5.97
CA PRO A 168 -28.17 -1.41 -6.00
C PRO A 168 -28.85 -0.50 -4.96
N ALA A 169 -28.25 -0.38 -3.76
CA ALA A 169 -28.77 0.43 -2.67
C ALA A 169 -28.74 1.95 -2.94
N MET A 170 -27.73 2.45 -3.67
CA MET A 170 -27.59 3.87 -4.01
C MET A 170 -28.37 4.26 -5.27
N ARG A 171 -28.58 3.34 -6.22
CA ARG A 171 -29.46 3.58 -7.38
C ARG A 171 -30.93 3.76 -6.98
N ALA A 172 -31.34 3.17 -5.86
CA ALA A 172 -32.66 3.34 -5.27
C ALA A 172 -32.77 4.54 -4.31
N ALA A 173 -31.71 5.35 -4.16
CA ALA A 173 -31.70 6.47 -3.23
C ALA A 173 -32.66 7.58 -3.69
N ASN A 174 -33.59 7.95 -2.79
CA ASN A 174 -34.55 9.03 -2.98
C ASN A 174 -33.82 10.36 -3.34
N PRO A 175 -34.35 11.21 -4.23
CA PRO A 175 -33.79 12.54 -4.55
C PRO A 175 -33.41 13.38 -3.33
N LEU A 176 -34.14 13.24 -2.22
CA LEU A 176 -33.82 13.89 -0.95
C LEU A 176 -32.47 13.43 -0.36
N VAL A 177 -32.12 12.15 -0.52
CA VAL A 177 -30.85 11.58 -0.07
C VAL A 177 -29.69 12.08 -0.92
N VAL A 178 -29.87 12.20 -2.24
CA VAL A 178 -28.88 12.82 -3.13
C VAL A 178 -28.68 14.29 -2.75
N PHE A 179 -29.76 15.02 -2.49
CA PHE A 179 -29.70 16.41 -2.03
C PHE A 179 -28.98 16.55 -0.67
N LEU A 180 -29.27 15.70 0.30
CA LEU A 180 -28.59 15.68 1.60
C LEU A 180 -27.11 15.28 1.47
N LEU A 181 -26.76 14.41 0.52
CA LEU A 181 -25.37 14.06 0.21
C LEU A 181 -24.62 15.25 -0.38
N LEU A 182 -25.25 16.00 -1.29
CA LEU A 182 -24.71 17.24 -1.86
C LEU A 182 -24.48 18.30 -0.78
N ILE A 183 -25.45 18.52 0.12
CA ILE A 183 -25.33 19.51 1.20
C ILE A 183 -24.29 19.09 2.24
N SER A 184 -24.33 17.84 2.70
CA SER A 184 -23.39 17.34 3.73
C SER A 184 -21.93 17.35 3.27
N ASN A 185 -21.70 17.34 1.95
CA ASN A 185 -20.40 17.45 1.31
C ASN A 185 -20.22 18.77 0.54
N LEU A 186 -21.01 19.81 0.84
CA LEU A 186 -21.00 21.08 0.10
C LEU A 186 -19.60 21.70 0.00
N TYR A 187 -18.80 21.63 1.08
CA TYR A 187 -17.41 22.09 1.04
C TYR A 187 -16.56 21.32 0.03
N SER A 188 -16.69 19.99 -0.05
CA SER A 188 -15.99 19.17 -1.03
C SER A 188 -16.41 19.54 -2.46
N PHE A 189 -17.71 19.78 -2.68
CA PHE A 189 -18.23 20.20 -3.98
C PHE A 189 -17.79 21.62 -4.37
N LEU A 190 -17.79 22.57 -3.43
CA LEU A 190 -17.26 23.93 -3.65
C LEU A 190 -15.75 23.91 -3.92
N ARG A 191 -14.98 23.18 -3.12
CA ARG A 191 -13.53 22.99 -3.33
C ARG A 191 -13.26 22.37 -4.69
N THR A 192 -14.03 21.35 -5.05
CA THR A 192 -13.99 20.74 -6.39
C THR A 192 -14.25 21.82 -7.43
N GLY A 193 -15.36 22.55 -7.35
CA GLY A 193 -15.70 23.64 -8.27
C GLY A 193 -14.59 24.68 -8.45
N VAL A 194 -13.90 25.07 -7.38
CA VAL A 194 -12.74 25.98 -7.45
C VAL A 194 -11.56 25.34 -8.18
N LEU A 195 -11.23 24.09 -7.87
CA LEU A 195 -10.17 23.35 -8.57
C LEU A 195 -10.51 23.16 -10.07
N LEU A 196 -11.79 22.95 -10.38
CA LEU A 196 -12.28 22.88 -11.76
C LEU A 196 -12.07 24.20 -12.50
N LEU A 197 -12.39 25.33 -11.86
CA LEU A 197 -12.20 26.65 -12.44
C LEU A 197 -10.71 26.96 -12.65
N LEU A 198 -9.87 26.61 -11.68
CA LEU A 198 -8.42 26.78 -11.77
C LEU A 198 -7.83 25.95 -12.91
N GLU A 199 -8.19 24.68 -13.00
CA GLU A 199 -7.75 23.78 -14.08
C GLU A 199 -8.22 24.26 -15.46
N PHE A 200 -9.46 24.75 -15.54
CA PHE A 200 -9.97 25.37 -16.76
C PHE A 200 -9.13 26.59 -17.14
N THR A 201 -8.80 27.46 -16.17
CA THR A 201 -7.99 28.67 -16.43
C THR A 201 -6.56 28.33 -16.83
N LEU A 202 -5.92 27.37 -16.16
CA LEU A 202 -4.58 26.88 -16.52
C LEU A 202 -4.56 26.27 -17.92
N ALA A 203 -5.57 25.44 -18.25
CA ALA A 203 -5.71 24.88 -19.58
C ALA A 203 -5.86 25.97 -20.66
N VAL A 204 -6.59 27.05 -20.37
CA VAL A 204 -6.74 28.21 -21.27
C VAL A 204 -5.43 29.01 -21.40
N PHE A 205 -4.68 29.18 -20.32
CA PHE A 205 -3.40 29.91 -20.35
C PHE A 205 -2.31 29.14 -21.10
N ASP A 206 -2.21 27.83 -20.87
CA ASP A 206 -1.29 26.97 -21.62
C ASP A 206 -1.69 26.81 -23.08
N PHE A 207 -3.00 26.88 -23.38
CA PHE A 207 -3.49 27.04 -24.74
C PHE A 207 -2.96 28.32 -25.40
N ALA A 208 -3.02 29.47 -24.72
CA ALA A 208 -2.49 30.73 -25.26
C ALA A 208 -0.97 30.64 -25.54
N ARG A 209 -0.25 29.85 -24.73
CA ARG A 209 1.19 29.57 -24.91
C ARG A 209 1.47 28.53 -26.00
N GLY A 210 0.58 27.56 -26.18
CA GLY A 210 0.66 26.45 -27.13
C GLY A 210 0.17 26.80 -28.54
N PHE A 211 -0.66 27.84 -28.70
CA PHE A 211 -1.09 28.37 -30.00
C PHE A 211 0.10 28.85 -30.85
N ILE A 212 1.21 29.24 -30.21
CA ILE A 212 2.48 29.60 -30.86
C ILE A 212 3.22 28.35 -31.41
N ARG A 213 2.80 27.13 -31.03
CA ARG A 213 3.45 25.84 -31.37
C ARG A 213 2.60 24.91 -32.24
N GLY A 214 1.43 25.33 -32.71
CA GLY A 214 0.66 24.62 -33.74
C GLY A 214 -0.17 23.41 -33.27
N TYR A 215 -0.61 23.36 -32.01
CA TYR A 215 -1.49 22.28 -31.52
C TYR A 215 -2.97 22.48 -31.89
N ASP A 216 -3.69 21.36 -32.05
CA ASP A 216 -5.06 21.31 -32.58
C ASP A 216 -6.12 21.73 -31.53
N PHE A 217 -6.57 22.98 -31.65
CA PHE A 217 -7.46 23.75 -30.75
C PHE A 217 -8.75 23.03 -30.31
N ILE A 218 -9.41 22.32 -31.22
CA ILE A 218 -10.76 21.79 -30.99
C ILE A 218 -10.72 20.50 -30.15
N MET A 219 -9.65 19.71 -30.28
CA MET A 219 -9.44 18.51 -29.48
C MET A 219 -9.03 18.86 -28.05
N GLU A 220 -8.40 19.99 -27.79
CA GLU A 220 -8.01 20.33 -26.42
C GLU A 220 -9.21 20.79 -25.57
N LEU A 221 -10.08 21.63 -26.13
CA LEU A 221 -11.23 22.22 -25.44
C LEU A 221 -12.33 21.19 -25.11
N LYS A 222 -12.58 20.23 -26.01
CA LYS A 222 -13.61 19.19 -25.83
C LYS A 222 -13.34 18.22 -24.68
N PHE A 223 -12.07 18.10 -24.25
CA PHE A 223 -11.65 17.12 -23.26
C PHE A 223 -11.48 17.71 -21.85
N ILE A 224 -11.52 19.03 -21.69
CA ILE A 224 -11.47 19.67 -20.37
C ILE A 224 -12.62 19.16 -19.47
N PRO A 225 -13.89 19.05 -19.93
CA PRO A 225 -14.98 18.53 -19.10
C PRO A 225 -14.77 17.07 -18.66
N THR A 226 -14.29 16.21 -19.56
CA THR A 226 -14.02 14.79 -19.27
C THR A 226 -12.87 14.64 -18.28
N ARG A 227 -11.80 15.43 -18.43
CA ARG A 227 -10.65 15.51 -17.50
C ARG A 227 -11.09 15.91 -16.09
N VAL A 228 -11.89 16.97 -16.02
CA VAL A 228 -12.50 17.49 -14.78
C VAL A 228 -13.36 16.42 -14.10
N ALA A 229 -14.18 15.71 -14.88
CA ALA A 229 -15.05 14.67 -14.37
C ALA A 229 -14.27 13.44 -13.85
N ILE A 230 -13.29 12.93 -14.62
CA ILE A 230 -12.55 11.72 -14.26
C ILE A 230 -11.49 12.02 -13.18
N CYS A 231 -10.67 13.06 -13.35
CA CYS A 231 -9.54 13.29 -12.43
C CYS A 231 -9.94 13.89 -11.08
N ILE A 232 -11.05 14.64 -11.02
CA ILE A 232 -11.43 15.40 -9.81
C ILE A 232 -12.75 14.90 -9.25
N LEU A 233 -13.84 14.91 -10.03
CA LEU A 233 -15.16 14.53 -9.52
C LEU A 233 -15.19 13.04 -9.12
N LEU A 234 -14.73 12.13 -9.99
CA LEU A 234 -14.72 10.70 -9.69
C LEU A 234 -13.86 10.39 -8.46
N ARG A 235 -12.66 10.98 -8.34
CA ARG A 235 -11.81 10.85 -7.14
C ARG A 235 -12.55 11.28 -5.87
N GLU A 236 -13.24 12.41 -5.88
CA GLU A 236 -13.98 12.88 -4.71
C GLU A 236 -15.18 11.96 -4.37
N LEU A 237 -15.90 11.46 -5.38
CA LEU A 237 -16.97 10.48 -5.17
C LEU A 237 -16.43 9.17 -4.58
N THR A 238 -15.31 8.67 -5.10
CA THR A 238 -14.60 7.49 -4.58
C THR A 238 -14.21 7.69 -3.12
N VAL A 239 -13.63 8.84 -2.75
CA VAL A 239 -13.27 9.15 -1.36
C VAL A 239 -14.51 9.22 -0.45
N ILE A 240 -15.61 9.81 -0.92
CA ILE A 240 -16.85 9.90 -0.14
C ILE A 240 -17.42 8.50 0.10
N GLY A 241 -17.54 7.68 -0.95
CA GLY A 241 -18.05 6.31 -0.88
C GLY A 241 -17.19 5.45 0.05
N ALA A 242 -15.88 5.43 -0.17
CA ALA A 242 -14.94 4.68 0.66
C ALA A 242 -15.04 5.06 2.14
N LYS A 243 -15.20 6.35 2.47
CA LYS A 243 -15.41 6.77 3.87
C LYS A 243 -16.70 6.25 4.48
N ILE A 244 -17.76 6.09 3.68
CA ILE A 244 -19.01 5.45 4.13
C ILE A 244 -18.74 3.96 4.40
N ASP A 245 -18.02 3.27 3.54
CA ASP A 245 -17.69 1.85 3.72
C ASP A 245 -16.74 1.59 4.90
N ILE A 246 -15.78 2.48 5.12
CA ILE A 246 -14.91 2.48 6.31
C ILE A 246 -15.76 2.62 7.58
N ALA A 247 -16.75 3.52 7.56
CA ALA A 247 -17.68 3.74 8.67
C ALA A 247 -18.68 2.57 8.84
N ARG A 248 -18.99 1.82 7.78
CA ARG A 248 -19.77 0.58 7.83
C ARG A 248 -18.95 -0.60 8.37
N GLY A 249 -17.62 -0.56 8.24
CA GLY A 249 -16.74 -1.62 8.70
C GLY A 249 -16.65 -2.80 7.71
N LEU A 250 -16.57 -2.53 6.40
CA LEU A 250 -16.32 -3.59 5.41
C LEU A 250 -14.92 -4.21 5.61
N PRO A 251 -14.74 -5.53 5.41
CA PRO A 251 -13.46 -6.21 5.63
C PRO A 251 -12.34 -5.69 4.73
N ILE A 252 -12.65 -5.39 3.47
CA ILE A 252 -11.67 -4.92 2.49
C ILE A 252 -12.30 -3.87 1.57
N ILE A 253 -11.54 -2.84 1.24
CA ILE A 253 -11.96 -1.75 0.35
C ILE A 253 -10.83 -1.50 -0.64
N HIS A 254 -11.09 -1.65 -1.93
CA HIS A 254 -10.15 -1.32 -3.00
C HIS A 254 -10.56 -0.03 -3.72
N LEU A 255 -9.60 0.85 -3.99
CA LEU A 255 -9.82 2.14 -4.62
C LEU A 255 -8.76 2.36 -5.71
N ASN A 256 -9.19 2.66 -6.93
CA ASN A 256 -8.29 3.08 -8.00
C ASN A 256 -8.39 4.58 -8.31
N PHE A 257 -7.24 5.27 -8.35
CA PHE A 257 -7.13 6.66 -8.73
C PHE A 257 -6.49 6.83 -10.11
N LEU A 258 -7.34 6.83 -11.15
CA LEU A 258 -6.98 7.01 -12.57
C LEU A 258 -6.31 8.34 -12.94
N GLY A 259 -6.34 9.32 -12.03
CA GLY A 259 -6.03 10.71 -12.38
C GLY A 259 -4.61 10.92 -12.90
N TYR A 260 -3.63 10.17 -12.40
CA TYR A 260 -2.25 10.28 -12.87
C TYR A 260 -2.08 9.65 -14.26
N ASP A 261 -2.49 8.39 -14.43
CA ASP A 261 -2.43 7.63 -15.68
C ASP A 261 -3.04 8.40 -16.88
N GLU A 262 -4.24 8.94 -16.71
CA GLU A 262 -4.94 9.76 -17.72
C GLU A 262 -4.14 11.01 -18.14
N GLN A 263 -3.48 11.69 -17.19
CA GLN A 263 -2.62 12.83 -17.51
C GLN A 263 -1.31 12.40 -18.15
N ALA A 264 -0.76 11.29 -17.70
CA ALA A 264 0.51 10.76 -18.14
C ALA A 264 0.41 10.25 -19.59
N HIS A 265 -0.66 9.56 -19.97
CA HIS A 265 -0.97 9.23 -21.38
C HIS A 265 -0.98 10.47 -22.27
N ARG A 266 -1.63 11.55 -21.82
CA ARG A 266 -1.83 12.74 -22.66
C ARG A 266 -0.63 13.68 -22.71
N ARG A 267 0.10 13.87 -21.62
CA ARG A 267 1.14 14.92 -21.50
C ARG A 267 2.53 14.36 -21.22
N GLY A 268 2.64 13.05 -21.02
CA GLY A 268 3.83 12.35 -20.59
C GLY A 268 3.89 12.20 -19.06
N PRO A 269 4.53 11.13 -18.56
CA PRO A 269 4.56 10.80 -17.14
C PRO A 269 5.20 11.89 -16.27
N SER A 270 6.33 12.45 -16.71
CA SER A 270 7.05 13.49 -15.96
C SER A 270 6.49 14.91 -16.14
N SER A 271 5.28 15.07 -16.71
CA SER A 271 4.72 16.38 -17.00
C SER A 271 4.26 17.09 -15.72
N GLN A 272 4.31 18.44 -15.72
CA GLN A 272 3.83 19.22 -14.57
C GLN A 272 2.37 18.94 -14.22
N PHE A 273 1.54 18.58 -15.21
CA PHE A 273 0.13 18.26 -15.01
C PHE A 273 -0.09 16.88 -14.38
N ALA A 274 0.66 15.86 -14.81
CA ALA A 274 0.64 14.55 -14.18
C ALA A 274 1.04 14.66 -12.70
N HIS A 275 2.14 15.38 -12.43
CA HIS A 275 2.63 15.63 -11.07
C HIS A 275 1.71 16.53 -10.24
N TRP A 276 1.05 17.52 -10.84
CA TRP A 276 0.06 18.34 -10.12
C TRP A 276 -1.12 17.49 -9.63
N THR A 277 -1.53 16.50 -10.41
CA THR A 277 -2.62 15.58 -10.05
C THR A 277 -2.29 14.74 -8.83
N LEU A 278 -1.01 14.40 -8.62
CA LEU A 278 -0.52 13.68 -7.43
C LEU A 278 -0.83 14.42 -6.13
N LYS A 279 -0.83 15.76 -6.11
CA LYS A 279 -1.22 16.54 -4.91
C LYS A 279 -2.67 16.28 -4.49
N GLY A 280 -3.56 16.14 -5.47
CA GLY A 280 -4.96 15.80 -5.23
C GLY A 280 -5.13 14.36 -4.74
N ILE A 281 -4.30 13.44 -5.24
CA ILE A 281 -4.27 12.04 -4.82
C ILE A 281 -3.71 11.92 -3.39
N ASP A 282 -2.61 12.62 -3.06
CA ASP A 282 -2.01 12.68 -1.71
C ASP A 282 -3.01 13.16 -0.64
N ASP A 283 -3.78 14.22 -0.94
CA ASP A 283 -4.83 14.70 -0.03
C ASP A 283 -6.01 13.72 0.07
N ALA A 284 -6.37 13.03 -1.02
CA ALA A 284 -7.40 11.98 -0.99
C ALA A 284 -6.97 10.81 -0.09
N ILE A 285 -5.75 10.32 -0.25
CA ILE A 285 -5.15 9.26 0.58
C ILE A 285 -5.13 9.70 2.05
N LYS A 286 -4.70 10.93 2.34
CA LYS A 286 -4.71 11.50 3.70
C LYS A 286 -6.09 11.46 4.35
N ARG A 287 -7.15 11.78 3.61
CA ARG A 287 -8.51 11.77 4.14
C ARG A 287 -9.01 10.35 4.40
N LEU A 288 -8.65 9.40 3.54
CA LEU A 288 -8.99 7.98 3.70
C LEU A 288 -8.23 7.37 4.88
N TRP A 289 -6.93 7.62 4.96
CA TRP A 289 -6.08 7.16 6.07
C TRP A 289 -6.58 7.67 7.43
N ARG A 290 -7.00 8.95 7.50
CA ARG A 290 -7.65 9.48 8.71
C ARG A 290 -8.98 8.79 9.01
N ALA A 291 -9.79 8.53 8.00
CA ALA A 291 -11.07 7.84 8.20
C ALA A 291 -10.86 6.40 8.71
N ALA A 292 -9.82 5.72 8.21
CA ALA A 292 -9.39 4.39 8.64
C ALA A 292 -9.07 4.37 10.14
N ASP A 293 -8.24 5.32 10.60
CA ASP A 293 -7.84 5.46 12.01
C ASP A 293 -9.03 5.73 12.95
N TYR A 294 -10.02 6.50 12.48
CA TYR A 294 -11.22 6.80 13.27
C TYR A 294 -12.32 5.72 13.18
N SER A 295 -12.17 4.65 12.40
CA SER A 295 -13.23 3.65 12.21
C SER A 295 -13.64 3.00 13.54
N ALA A 296 -14.95 2.84 13.75
CA ALA A 296 -15.49 2.27 14.98
C ALA A 296 -15.58 0.74 14.97
N TRP A 297 -15.56 0.11 13.79
CA TRP A 297 -15.95 -1.29 13.61
C TRP A 297 -14.80 -2.22 13.22
N ARG A 298 -13.72 -1.68 12.66
CA ARG A 298 -12.54 -2.44 12.25
C ARG A 298 -11.27 -1.61 12.43
N HIS A 299 -10.16 -2.31 12.61
CA HIS A 299 -8.84 -1.72 12.54
C HIS A 299 -8.29 -1.88 11.13
N TYR A 300 -8.28 -0.81 10.35
CA TYR A 300 -7.84 -0.84 8.97
C TYR A 300 -6.35 -0.56 8.84
N ASP A 301 -5.65 -1.44 8.11
CA ASP A 301 -4.39 -1.08 7.48
C ASP A 301 -4.64 -0.45 6.11
N VAL A 302 -3.83 0.53 5.76
CA VAL A 302 -3.92 1.25 4.49
C VAL A 302 -2.67 0.94 3.68
N TRP A 303 -2.85 0.22 2.58
CA TRP A 303 -1.81 -0.13 1.62
C TRP A 303 -1.95 0.76 0.39
N ILE A 304 -0.87 1.44 0.01
CA ILE A 304 -0.83 2.27 -1.18
C ILE A 304 0.10 1.59 -2.17
N TYR A 305 -0.33 1.40 -3.40
CA TYR A 305 0.50 0.77 -4.42
C TYR A 305 0.25 1.37 -5.79
N SER A 306 1.13 1.06 -6.73
CA SER A 306 0.88 1.26 -8.15
C SER A 306 0.84 -0.10 -8.84
N ASP A 307 -0.05 -0.24 -9.81
CA ASP A 307 -0.20 -1.47 -10.59
C ASP A 307 0.91 -1.58 -11.64
N HIS A 308 1.16 -0.51 -12.39
CA HIS A 308 2.24 -0.40 -13.36
C HIS A 308 2.79 1.03 -13.42
N GLY A 309 3.96 1.18 -14.04
CA GLY A 309 4.47 2.49 -14.40
C GLY A 309 4.01 2.95 -15.78
N GLN A 310 4.54 4.10 -16.17
CA GLN A 310 4.43 4.64 -17.52
C GLN A 310 5.78 5.15 -17.99
N VAL A 311 6.03 5.03 -19.29
CA VAL A 311 7.19 5.60 -19.96
C VAL A 311 6.76 6.67 -20.95
N ARG A 312 7.63 7.65 -21.19
CA ARG A 312 7.43 8.60 -22.30
C ARG A 312 7.59 7.87 -23.62
N VAL A 313 6.60 8.00 -24.49
CA VAL A 313 6.59 7.36 -25.81
C VAL A 313 6.54 8.37 -26.95
N LEU A 314 6.91 7.89 -28.13
CA LEU A 314 6.73 8.59 -29.40
C LEU A 314 5.60 7.88 -30.19
N PRO A 315 4.55 8.59 -30.64
CA PRO A 315 3.52 7.98 -31.48
C PRO A 315 4.11 7.46 -32.79
N TYR A 316 3.85 6.19 -33.11
CA TYR A 316 4.37 5.51 -34.28
C TYR A 316 4.06 6.26 -35.59
N HIS A 317 2.83 6.76 -35.75
CA HIS A 317 2.44 7.52 -36.94
C HIS A 317 3.21 8.84 -37.12
N GLN A 318 3.67 9.47 -36.04
CA GLN A 318 4.49 10.69 -36.14
C GLN A 318 5.92 10.37 -36.57
N GLN A 319 6.43 9.18 -36.22
CA GLN A 319 7.75 8.74 -36.64
C GLN A 319 7.77 8.19 -38.06
N GLN A 320 6.78 7.38 -38.44
CA GLN A 320 6.77 6.64 -39.71
C GLN A 320 5.89 7.27 -40.79
N GLY A 321 5.06 8.27 -40.43
CA GLY A 321 4.11 8.90 -41.36
C GLY A 321 2.90 8.04 -41.73
N LEU A 322 2.71 6.89 -41.08
CA LEU A 322 1.64 5.91 -41.31
C LEU A 322 1.29 5.19 -40.00
N THR A 323 0.04 4.76 -39.84
CA THR A 323 -0.39 4.02 -38.64
C THR A 323 0.12 2.58 -38.67
N ILE A 324 0.07 1.88 -37.52
CA ILE A 324 0.51 0.48 -37.48
C ILE A 324 -0.40 -0.42 -38.34
N GLU A 325 -1.69 -0.11 -38.41
CA GLU A 325 -2.65 -0.82 -39.24
C GLU A 325 -2.33 -0.63 -40.73
N GLU A 326 -1.95 0.58 -41.14
CA GLU A 326 -1.51 0.88 -42.51
C GLU A 326 -0.20 0.16 -42.84
N ALA A 327 0.76 0.10 -41.90
CA ALA A 327 2.01 -0.63 -42.05
C ALA A 327 1.75 -2.13 -42.29
N VAL A 328 0.92 -2.74 -41.42
CA VAL A 328 0.57 -4.15 -41.52
C VAL A 328 -0.18 -4.43 -42.83
N ALA A 329 -1.16 -3.58 -43.19
CA ALA A 329 -1.88 -3.73 -44.45
C ALA A 329 -0.93 -3.67 -45.66
N ALA A 330 0.05 -2.76 -45.67
CA ALA A 330 1.04 -2.66 -46.73
C ALA A 330 1.88 -3.93 -46.88
N VAL A 331 2.32 -4.52 -45.76
CA VAL A 331 3.10 -5.78 -45.77
C VAL A 331 2.27 -6.95 -46.29
N PHE A 332 1.01 -7.10 -45.85
CA PHE A 332 0.14 -8.18 -46.31
C PHE A 332 -0.29 -8.03 -47.78
N ASN A 333 -0.44 -6.80 -48.27
CA ASN A 333 -0.67 -6.54 -49.70
C ASN A 333 0.53 -7.00 -50.53
N LYS A 334 1.75 -6.65 -50.12
CA LYS A 334 2.98 -7.08 -50.80
C LYS A 334 3.14 -8.61 -50.79
N LEU A 335 2.86 -9.26 -49.66
CA LEU A 335 2.86 -10.72 -49.56
C LEU A 335 1.85 -11.38 -50.53
N SER A 336 0.70 -10.75 -50.76
CA SER A 336 -0.33 -11.27 -51.68
C SER A 336 0.10 -11.10 -53.14
N GLU A 337 0.74 -9.97 -53.47
CA GLU A 337 1.32 -9.69 -54.79
C GLU A 337 2.44 -10.68 -55.15
N GLU A 338 3.35 -10.97 -54.22
CA GLU A 338 4.45 -11.94 -54.41
C GLU A 338 3.96 -13.39 -54.58
N ASN A 339 2.81 -13.74 -53.98
CA ASN A 339 2.21 -15.07 -54.06
C ASN A 339 1.22 -15.25 -55.23
N GLY A 340 1.08 -14.25 -56.13
CA GLY A 340 0.19 -14.33 -57.29
C GLY A 340 -1.31 -14.35 -56.97
N GLN A 341 -1.70 -14.08 -55.72
CA GLN A 341 -3.10 -13.94 -55.30
C GLN A 341 -3.51 -12.47 -55.42
N VAL A 342 -4.06 -12.11 -56.57
CA VAL A 342 -4.64 -10.77 -56.77
C VAL A 342 -5.88 -10.63 -55.88
N LEU A 343 -5.71 -10.00 -54.71
CA LEU A 343 -6.83 -9.37 -54.01
C LEU A 343 -7.33 -8.24 -54.92
N LYS A 344 -8.57 -8.36 -55.42
CA LYS A 344 -9.20 -7.32 -56.25
C LYS A 344 -9.07 -5.97 -55.54
N LYS A 345 -8.37 -5.03 -56.17
CA LYS A 345 -8.51 -3.59 -55.88
C LYS A 345 -9.96 -3.20 -56.06
N THR A 346 -10.65 -2.89 -54.97
CA THR A 346 -11.88 -2.11 -55.01
C THR A 346 -11.54 -0.68 -54.65
N PRO A 347 -11.88 0.32 -55.49
CA PRO A 347 -11.62 1.72 -55.18
C PRO A 347 -12.66 2.22 -54.15
N GLY A 348 -12.18 2.75 -53.03
CA GLY A 348 -12.94 3.69 -52.20
C GLY A 348 -13.39 3.18 -50.82
N SER A 349 -12.52 3.35 -49.83
CA SER A 349 -12.91 3.88 -48.50
C SER A 349 -11.68 4.49 -47.80
N ILE A 350 -11.04 5.45 -48.47
CA ILE A 350 -10.22 6.44 -47.75
C ILE A 350 -11.22 7.29 -46.96
N GLN A 351 -11.48 6.91 -45.71
CA GLN A 351 -12.07 7.81 -44.73
C GLN A 351 -10.95 8.30 -43.80
N THR A 352 -10.13 9.20 -44.34
CA THR A 352 -9.58 10.31 -43.55
C THR A 352 -10.76 11.08 -42.97
N GLN A 353 -11.21 10.75 -41.75
CA GLN A 353 -12.27 11.50 -41.09
C GLN A 353 -11.69 12.75 -40.41
N ARG A 354 -11.86 13.87 -41.10
CA ARG A 354 -11.94 15.21 -40.52
C ARG A 354 -12.95 15.22 -39.38
N VAL A 355 -12.52 15.70 -38.20
CA VAL A 355 -13.37 15.90 -37.03
C VAL A 355 -13.94 17.32 -37.03
N HIS A 356 -15.24 17.43 -37.25
CA HIS A 356 -16.16 18.53 -36.90
C HIS A 356 -17.53 17.84 -36.78
N LEU A 357 -18.46 18.07 -35.85
CA LEU A 357 -18.83 19.11 -34.92
C LEU A 357 -20.03 18.54 -34.11
N LEU A 358 -20.31 19.03 -32.89
CA LEU A 358 -21.54 18.81 -32.06
C LEU A 358 -21.70 17.39 -31.46
N GLY A 359 -22.10 17.16 -30.22
CA GLY A 359 -22.91 17.96 -29.30
C GLY A 359 -24.01 17.04 -28.73
N ASP A 360 -23.77 16.51 -27.53
CA ASP A 360 -24.75 15.94 -26.59
C ASP A 360 -25.45 14.58 -26.88
N LYS A 361 -25.71 13.84 -25.79
CA LYS A 361 -26.43 12.54 -25.63
C LYS A 361 -25.92 11.27 -26.35
N ASN A 362 -24.82 11.33 -27.09
CA ASN A 362 -24.29 10.18 -27.84
C ASN A 362 -23.01 9.55 -27.25
N PHE A 363 -22.71 9.64 -25.95
CA PHE A 363 -21.41 9.14 -25.43
C PHE A 363 -21.25 7.61 -25.55
N GLN A 364 -22.33 6.82 -25.49
CA GLN A 364 -22.33 5.39 -25.86
C GLN A 364 -22.36 5.17 -27.38
N ARG A 365 -22.87 6.12 -28.18
CA ARG A 365 -22.98 6.05 -29.66
C ARG A 365 -21.74 6.54 -30.41
N LEU A 366 -20.88 7.32 -29.77
CA LEU A 366 -19.62 7.80 -30.35
C LEU A 366 -18.57 6.68 -30.39
N PHE A 367 -18.63 5.73 -29.44
CA PHE A 367 -17.78 4.54 -29.42
C PHE A 367 -18.43 3.31 -30.07
N SER A 368 -19.77 3.21 -30.11
CA SER A 368 -20.46 2.09 -30.78
C SER A 368 -20.69 2.26 -32.29
N ARG A 369 -20.12 3.30 -32.92
CA ARG A 369 -20.10 3.45 -34.39
C ARG A 369 -18.75 3.17 -35.05
N PHE A 370 -17.73 2.83 -34.27
CA PHE A 370 -16.51 2.21 -34.79
C PHE A 370 -16.72 0.69 -34.95
N GLY A 371 -17.48 0.33 -36.00
CA GLY A 371 -17.38 -0.98 -36.66
C GLY A 371 -18.17 -2.14 -36.05
N ILE A 372 -19.50 -2.11 -36.15
CA ILE A 372 -20.22 -3.37 -36.41
C ILE A 372 -19.90 -3.76 -37.85
N ASN A 373 -18.84 -4.54 -38.05
CA ASN A 373 -18.74 -5.30 -39.29
C ASN A 373 -19.72 -6.47 -39.16
N SER A 374 -20.66 -6.54 -40.11
CA SER A 374 -21.47 -7.72 -40.38
C SER A 374 -20.58 -8.96 -40.42
N ARG A 375 -21.07 -10.05 -39.81
CA ARG A 375 -20.38 -11.33 -39.57
C ARG A 375 -19.72 -11.98 -40.80
N GLU A 376 -19.94 -11.50 -42.02
CA GLU A 376 -19.53 -12.16 -43.26
C GLU A 376 -18.36 -11.47 -44.00
N GLU A 377 -18.01 -10.20 -43.72
CA GLU A 377 -16.89 -9.51 -44.42
C GLU A 377 -15.55 -9.54 -43.66
N SER A 378 -15.57 -9.85 -42.36
CA SER A 378 -14.42 -9.81 -41.44
C SER A 378 -13.35 -10.90 -41.69
N GLU A 379 -13.70 -12.04 -42.28
CA GLU A 379 -12.79 -13.18 -42.38
C GLU A 379 -11.74 -13.06 -43.50
N LYS A 380 -11.83 -12.05 -44.38
CA LYS A 380 -10.95 -11.91 -45.56
C LYS A 380 -9.83 -10.89 -45.41
N GLN A 381 -9.73 -10.16 -44.30
CA GLN A 381 -8.74 -9.10 -44.09
C GLN A 381 -7.90 -9.33 -42.82
N VAL A 382 -6.66 -8.84 -42.82
CA VAL A 382 -5.80 -8.84 -41.64
C VAL A 382 -6.39 -7.93 -40.57
N ALA A 383 -6.50 -8.44 -39.34
CA ALA A 383 -6.97 -7.65 -38.20
C ALA A 383 -5.79 -7.25 -37.32
N VAL A 384 -5.81 -6.04 -36.78
CA VAL A 384 -4.80 -5.51 -35.88
C VAL A 384 -5.47 -5.01 -34.61
N ALA A 385 -4.97 -5.45 -33.46
CA ALA A 385 -5.34 -4.96 -32.15
C ALA A 385 -4.12 -4.29 -31.52
N ALA A 386 -4.03 -2.97 -31.56
CA ALA A 386 -2.91 -2.24 -31.00
C ALA A 386 -3.39 -1.06 -30.16
N LEU A 387 -2.88 -0.97 -28.94
CA LEU A 387 -3.07 0.17 -28.03
C LEU A 387 -1.85 0.22 -27.12
N GLY A 388 -1.26 1.39 -26.93
CA GLY A 388 0.00 1.45 -26.21
C GLY A 388 1.19 0.97 -27.06
N PRO A 389 2.26 0.51 -26.40
CA PRO A 389 3.45 -0.06 -27.01
C PRO A 389 3.29 -1.56 -27.30
N VAL A 390 2.10 -2.14 -27.16
CA VAL A 390 1.84 -3.56 -27.46
C VAL A 390 0.76 -3.66 -28.54
N GLY A 391 1.01 -4.52 -29.53
CA GLY A 391 0.05 -4.79 -30.59
C GLY A 391 0.03 -6.25 -31.02
N PHE A 392 -1.09 -6.67 -31.60
CA PHE A 392 -1.29 -8.02 -32.12
C PHE A 392 -1.79 -7.98 -33.55
N VAL A 393 -1.23 -8.86 -34.38
CA VAL A 393 -1.66 -9.04 -35.77
C VAL A 393 -2.30 -10.42 -35.93
N TYR A 394 -3.49 -10.45 -36.51
CA TYR A 394 -4.27 -11.65 -36.80
C TYR A 394 -4.42 -11.80 -38.32
N PRO A 395 -3.57 -12.61 -38.96
CA PRO A 395 -3.69 -12.97 -40.36
C PRO A 395 -5.07 -13.57 -40.70
N PRO A 396 -5.59 -13.35 -41.92
CA PRO A 396 -6.86 -13.96 -42.36
C PRO A 396 -6.75 -15.47 -42.59
N ARG A 397 -5.53 -16.00 -42.73
CA ARG A 397 -5.22 -17.42 -42.89
C ARG A 397 -3.95 -17.79 -42.17
N LYS A 398 -3.74 -19.09 -41.93
CA LYS A 398 -2.44 -19.59 -41.47
C LYS A 398 -1.36 -19.30 -42.52
N LEU A 399 -0.25 -18.74 -42.06
CA LEU A 399 0.93 -18.43 -42.86
C LEU A 399 1.96 -19.57 -42.77
N SER A 400 2.67 -19.82 -43.86
CA SER A 400 3.85 -20.70 -43.87
C SER A 400 5.00 -20.09 -43.05
N ALA A 401 6.07 -20.86 -42.80
CA ALA A 401 7.23 -20.35 -42.06
C ALA A 401 7.89 -19.18 -42.81
N ASP A 402 8.08 -19.31 -44.13
CA ASP A 402 8.69 -18.29 -44.98
C ASP A 402 7.84 -17.01 -45.04
N GLU A 403 6.52 -17.15 -45.08
CA GLU A 403 5.60 -16.01 -45.07
C GLU A 403 5.63 -15.27 -43.74
N ARG A 404 5.74 -15.98 -42.60
CA ARG A 404 5.88 -15.33 -41.28
C ARG A 404 7.20 -14.59 -41.16
N GLU A 405 8.28 -15.22 -41.62
CA GLU A 405 9.60 -14.58 -41.65
C GLU A 405 9.59 -13.33 -42.52
N PHE A 406 8.97 -13.38 -43.70
CA PHE A 406 8.80 -12.21 -44.56
C PHE A 406 8.07 -11.07 -43.85
N VAL A 407 6.91 -11.36 -43.22
CA VAL A 407 6.10 -10.34 -42.54
C VAL A 407 6.88 -9.72 -41.38
N ALA A 408 7.51 -10.54 -40.53
CA ALA A 408 8.27 -10.05 -39.38
C ALA A 408 9.47 -9.19 -39.81
N ARG A 409 10.19 -9.60 -40.86
CA ARG A 409 11.31 -8.85 -41.41
C ARG A 409 10.87 -7.53 -42.06
N GLU A 410 9.79 -7.49 -42.82
CA GLU A 410 9.31 -6.25 -43.43
C GLU A 410 8.81 -5.26 -42.37
N LEU A 411 8.10 -5.73 -41.34
CA LEU A 411 7.64 -4.88 -40.24
C LEU A 411 8.80 -4.22 -39.48
N THR A 412 9.89 -4.95 -39.25
CA THR A 412 11.07 -4.46 -38.51
C THR A 412 12.01 -3.63 -39.39
N HIS A 413 12.40 -4.11 -40.57
CA HIS A 413 13.38 -3.43 -41.43
C HIS A 413 12.80 -2.23 -42.19
N ARG A 414 11.61 -2.39 -42.78
CA ARG A 414 10.99 -1.39 -43.66
C ARG A 414 10.11 -0.43 -42.89
N HIS A 415 9.26 -0.97 -42.01
CA HIS A 415 8.30 -0.20 -41.23
C HIS A 415 8.80 0.18 -39.82
N LYS A 416 10.01 -0.25 -39.43
CA LYS A 416 10.69 0.19 -38.20
C LYS A 416 9.90 -0.09 -36.92
N VAL A 417 9.13 -1.18 -36.89
CA VAL A 417 8.58 -1.72 -35.64
C VAL A 417 9.77 -2.19 -34.78
N PRO A 418 9.92 -1.72 -33.53
CA PRO A 418 11.12 -1.99 -32.73
C PRO A 418 11.39 -3.48 -32.49
N LEU A 419 10.32 -4.24 -32.20
CA LEU A 419 10.41 -5.68 -31.94
C LEU A 419 9.13 -6.39 -32.41
N VAL A 420 9.29 -7.45 -33.20
CA VAL A 420 8.20 -8.32 -33.64
C VAL A 420 8.49 -9.74 -33.20
N VAL A 421 7.59 -10.33 -32.42
CA VAL A 421 7.73 -11.68 -31.88
C VAL A 421 6.72 -12.60 -32.55
N VAL A 422 7.20 -13.75 -33.00
CA VAL A 422 6.41 -14.79 -33.67
C VAL A 422 6.54 -16.10 -32.89
N LYS A 423 5.43 -16.80 -32.73
CA LYS A 423 5.40 -18.10 -32.05
C LYS A 423 6.04 -19.20 -32.90
N GLU A 424 7.03 -19.89 -32.34
CA GLU A 424 7.75 -21.02 -32.97
C GLU A 424 7.72 -22.25 -32.04
N GLY A 425 6.50 -22.74 -31.74
CA GLY A 425 6.28 -23.91 -30.87
C GLY A 425 5.65 -23.56 -29.51
N SER A 426 5.81 -24.45 -28.53
CA SER A 426 5.21 -24.33 -27.19
C SER A 426 6.12 -23.64 -26.15
N GLU A 427 7.40 -23.44 -26.43
CA GLU A 427 8.33 -22.83 -25.45
C GLU A 427 9.35 -21.87 -26.10
N ARG A 428 9.43 -21.85 -27.43
CA ARG A 428 10.39 -21.03 -28.17
C ARG A 428 9.68 -19.95 -28.98
N LEU A 429 10.20 -18.73 -28.88
CA LEU A 429 9.73 -17.59 -29.66
C LEU A 429 10.85 -17.08 -30.56
N CYS A 430 10.44 -16.56 -31.70
CA CYS A 430 11.31 -15.97 -32.69
C CYS A 430 11.08 -14.45 -32.69
N ALA A 431 12.08 -13.71 -32.21
CA ALA A 431 12.06 -12.26 -32.11
C ALA A 431 12.85 -11.63 -33.26
N TRP A 432 12.23 -10.65 -33.93
CA TRP A 432 12.82 -9.89 -35.02
C TRP A 432 13.01 -8.44 -34.61
N THR A 433 14.17 -7.89 -34.94
CA THR A 433 14.52 -6.48 -34.83
C THR A 433 15.19 -6.04 -36.13
N ASP A 434 15.52 -4.77 -36.26
CA ASP A 434 16.36 -4.27 -37.36
C ASP A 434 17.82 -4.75 -37.31
N ASP A 435 18.29 -5.23 -36.15
CA ASP A 435 19.63 -5.83 -35.98
C ASP A 435 19.66 -7.32 -36.38
N GLY A 436 18.50 -7.97 -36.46
CA GLY A 436 18.38 -9.38 -36.85
C GLY A 436 17.40 -10.19 -36.02
N LYS A 437 17.60 -11.51 -36.04
CA LYS A 437 16.74 -12.55 -35.46
C LYS A 437 17.34 -13.07 -34.15
N PHE A 438 16.48 -13.19 -33.14
CA PHE A 438 16.81 -13.66 -31.79
C PHE A 438 15.81 -14.73 -31.35
N TYR A 439 16.23 -15.60 -30.43
CA TYR A 439 15.39 -16.66 -29.85
C TYR A 439 15.14 -16.43 -28.37
N LEU A 440 13.87 -16.43 -27.98
CA LEU A 440 13.45 -16.23 -26.59
C LEU A 440 12.90 -17.54 -26.01
N PRO A 441 13.12 -17.81 -24.72
CA PRO A 441 13.62 -16.90 -23.67
C PRO A 441 15.15 -16.71 -23.58
N GLU A 442 15.96 -17.49 -24.32
CA GLU A 442 17.42 -17.57 -24.13
C GLU A 442 18.14 -16.24 -24.37
N GLN A 443 17.78 -15.53 -25.45
CA GLN A 443 18.42 -14.27 -25.87
C GLN A 443 17.65 -13.04 -25.41
N THR A 444 16.79 -13.14 -24.38
CA THR A 444 15.99 -12.00 -23.88
C THR A 444 16.88 -10.85 -23.39
N ALA A 445 18.04 -11.17 -22.81
CA ALA A 445 19.02 -10.18 -22.35
C ALA A 445 19.63 -9.36 -23.49
N GLU A 446 19.74 -9.93 -24.69
CA GLU A 446 20.25 -9.24 -25.88
C GLU A 446 19.22 -8.25 -26.44
N VAL A 447 17.93 -8.57 -26.31
CA VAL A 447 16.82 -7.75 -26.81
C VAL A 447 16.41 -6.65 -25.81
N LEU A 448 16.26 -6.99 -24.53
CA LEU A 448 15.76 -6.06 -23.49
C LEU A 448 16.89 -5.41 -22.68
N GLY A 449 18.13 -5.90 -22.82
CA GLY A 449 19.30 -5.44 -22.06
C GLY A 449 19.58 -6.29 -20.82
N THR A 450 20.87 -6.51 -20.54
CA THR A 450 21.34 -7.26 -19.36
C THR A 450 21.09 -6.53 -18.03
N ASP A 451 20.78 -5.23 -18.09
CA ASP A 451 20.50 -4.35 -16.95
C ASP A 451 19.01 -4.22 -16.62
N HIS A 452 18.14 -4.99 -17.31
CA HIS A 452 16.71 -4.98 -16.99
C HIS A 452 16.47 -5.52 -15.57
N PRO A 453 15.77 -4.77 -14.67
CA PRO A 453 15.69 -5.10 -13.24
C PRO A 453 14.94 -6.41 -12.94
N PHE A 454 14.13 -6.89 -13.88
CA PHE A 454 13.28 -8.08 -13.73
C PHE A 454 13.57 -9.15 -14.78
N LEU A 455 14.82 -9.23 -15.25
CA LEU A 455 15.19 -10.07 -16.39
C LEU A 455 14.84 -11.56 -16.20
N ASP A 456 14.84 -12.06 -14.97
CA ASP A 456 14.54 -13.47 -14.67
C ASP A 456 13.06 -13.81 -14.87
N GLU A 457 12.14 -12.96 -14.42
CA GLU A 457 10.70 -13.18 -14.57
C GLU A 457 10.15 -12.72 -15.92
N ILE A 458 10.65 -11.61 -16.46
CA ILE A 458 10.11 -11.05 -17.72
C ILE A 458 10.30 -12.00 -18.90
N LYS A 459 11.34 -12.84 -18.88
CA LYS A 459 11.54 -13.94 -19.84
C LYS A 459 10.31 -14.84 -19.93
N GLN A 460 9.82 -15.27 -18.77
CA GLN A 460 8.69 -16.19 -18.67
C GLN A 460 7.39 -15.47 -19.02
N ASP A 461 7.18 -14.24 -18.53
CA ASP A 461 5.97 -13.49 -18.86
C ASP A 461 5.90 -13.13 -20.36
N LEU A 462 7.03 -12.91 -21.03
CA LEU A 462 7.07 -12.68 -22.47
C LEU A 462 6.67 -13.92 -23.26
N VAL A 463 7.11 -15.10 -22.82
CA VAL A 463 6.65 -16.39 -23.36
C VAL A 463 5.14 -16.55 -23.14
N SER A 464 4.66 -16.36 -21.92
CA SER A 464 3.24 -16.43 -21.57
C SER A 464 2.38 -15.45 -22.38
N LEU A 465 2.83 -14.21 -22.52
CA LEU A 465 2.16 -13.17 -23.31
C LEU A 465 1.99 -13.62 -24.77
N CYS A 466 3.05 -14.09 -25.41
CA CYS A 466 3.02 -14.50 -26.81
C CYS A 466 2.24 -15.81 -27.03
N GLN A 467 2.05 -16.60 -25.99
CA GLN A 467 1.30 -17.86 -26.04
C GLN A 467 -0.16 -17.71 -25.64
N HIS A 468 -0.54 -16.58 -25.05
CA HIS A 468 -1.89 -16.30 -24.64
C HIS A 468 -2.87 -16.52 -25.81
N PRO A 469 -4.04 -17.19 -25.61
CA PRO A 469 -4.96 -17.49 -26.71
C PRO A 469 -5.48 -16.26 -27.47
N GLY A 470 -5.55 -15.12 -26.79
CA GLY A 470 -5.89 -13.83 -27.38
C GLY A 470 -4.71 -13.09 -28.04
N ALA A 471 -3.48 -13.58 -27.92
CA ALA A 471 -2.34 -13.02 -28.65
C ALA A 471 -2.48 -13.34 -30.15
N GLY A 472 -2.05 -12.39 -30.99
CA GLY A 472 -2.00 -12.59 -32.44
C GLY A 472 -0.87 -13.54 -32.86
N ASP A 473 -0.85 -13.90 -34.15
CA ASP A 473 0.27 -14.68 -34.72
C ASP A 473 1.58 -13.88 -34.70
N PHE A 474 1.47 -12.54 -34.68
CA PHE A 474 2.57 -11.61 -34.45
C PHE A 474 2.25 -10.74 -33.25
N VAL A 475 3.20 -10.64 -32.32
CA VAL A 475 3.19 -9.73 -31.19
C VAL A 475 4.16 -8.59 -31.49
N LEU A 476 3.66 -7.36 -31.48
CA LEU A 476 4.42 -6.15 -31.73
C LEU A 476 4.75 -5.50 -30.39
N LEU A 477 6.02 -5.20 -30.17
CA LEU A 477 6.51 -4.49 -28.99
C LEU A 477 7.19 -3.19 -29.44
N GLY A 478 6.74 -2.08 -28.86
CA GLY A 478 7.18 -0.72 -29.16
C GLY A 478 8.51 -0.35 -28.53
N TRP A 479 9.24 -1.30 -27.95
CA TRP A 479 10.52 -1.03 -27.30
C TRP A 479 11.47 -2.25 -27.34
N ARG A 480 12.76 -1.94 -27.47
CA ARG A 480 13.92 -2.80 -27.22
C ARG A 480 15.06 -1.95 -26.69
N LYS A 481 16.08 -2.56 -26.09
CA LYS A 481 17.26 -1.83 -25.60
C LYS A 481 17.90 -1.03 -26.75
N GLY A 482 18.25 0.22 -26.48
CA GLY A 482 18.91 1.11 -27.45
C GLY A 482 17.96 1.96 -28.30
N MET A 483 16.63 1.80 -28.16
CA MET A 483 15.64 2.59 -28.88
C MET A 483 14.72 3.37 -27.91
N PRO A 484 14.20 4.55 -28.33
CA PRO A 484 13.12 5.20 -27.60
C PRO A 484 11.84 4.36 -27.67
N ALA A 485 11.05 4.36 -26.60
CA ALA A 485 9.77 3.66 -26.59
C ALA A 485 8.77 4.32 -27.56
N VAL A 486 8.02 3.48 -28.28
CA VAL A 486 7.05 3.86 -29.29
C VAL A 486 5.67 3.35 -28.87
N SER A 487 4.65 4.18 -29.04
CA SER A 487 3.26 3.74 -28.93
C SER A 487 2.62 3.62 -30.30
N PHE A 488 1.87 2.55 -30.50
CA PHE A 488 1.03 2.37 -31.68
C PHE A 488 -0.25 3.22 -31.64
N ALA A 489 -0.54 3.87 -30.50
CA ALA A 489 -1.61 4.84 -30.32
C ALA A 489 -1.10 6.29 -30.30
N VAL A 490 -2.02 7.26 -30.32
CA VAL A 490 -1.69 8.70 -30.26
C VAL A 490 -1.62 9.16 -28.81
N GLU A 491 -0.45 9.07 -28.20
CA GLU A 491 -0.21 9.40 -26.79
C GLU A 491 1.26 9.79 -26.52
N ASN A 492 1.50 10.47 -25.39
CA ASN A 492 2.81 10.95 -24.97
C ASN A 492 3.41 10.12 -23.82
N GLY A 493 2.57 9.40 -23.09
CA GLY A 493 2.94 8.36 -22.14
C GLY A 493 2.22 7.06 -22.49
N ALA A 494 2.83 5.92 -22.21
CA ALA A 494 2.19 4.63 -22.38
C ALA A 494 2.71 3.59 -21.38
N HIS A 495 1.98 2.49 -21.29
CA HIS A 495 2.28 1.32 -20.47
C HIS A 495 1.86 0.03 -21.21
N ALA A 496 1.95 -1.13 -20.57
CA ALA A 496 1.76 -2.50 -21.08
C ALA A 496 3.02 -3.16 -21.67
N GLY A 497 4.03 -2.37 -22.04
CA GLY A 497 5.29 -2.84 -22.61
C GLY A 497 6.30 -3.36 -21.59
N ALA A 498 7.51 -3.58 -22.09
CA ALA A 498 8.61 -4.23 -21.36
C ALA A 498 9.71 -3.25 -20.93
N THR A 499 9.48 -1.93 -20.95
CA THR A 499 10.49 -1.00 -20.43
C THR A 499 10.65 -1.17 -18.91
N PRO A 500 11.83 -0.88 -18.35
CA PRO A 500 12.03 -0.86 -16.91
C PRO A 500 11.05 0.09 -16.20
N GLU A 501 10.72 1.23 -16.80
CA GLU A 501 9.82 2.23 -16.22
C GLU A 501 8.36 1.76 -16.18
N GLU A 502 7.89 1.05 -17.21
CA GLU A 502 6.53 0.48 -17.26
C GLU A 502 6.35 -0.67 -16.27
N THR A 503 7.37 -1.53 -16.16
CA THR A 503 7.30 -2.75 -15.34
C THR A 503 7.63 -2.53 -13.86
N ARG A 504 8.23 -1.39 -13.52
CA ARG A 504 8.66 -1.05 -12.15
C ARG A 504 7.64 -0.16 -11.43
N ALA A 505 6.69 -0.81 -10.78
CA ALA A 505 5.76 -0.18 -9.86
C ALA A 505 6.29 -0.24 -8.40
N PHE A 506 5.46 0.19 -7.44
CA PHE A 506 5.84 0.20 -6.02
C PHE A 506 4.67 -0.19 -5.11
N ASN A 507 5.02 -0.65 -3.91
CA ASN A 507 4.13 -0.83 -2.77
C ASN A 507 4.63 -0.01 -1.59
N LEU A 508 3.79 0.84 -1.02
CA LEU A 508 4.03 1.61 0.20
C LEU A 508 3.17 1.01 1.32
N LEU A 509 3.81 0.20 2.17
CA LEU A 509 3.16 -0.66 3.17
C LEU A 509 3.66 -0.34 4.58
N PRO A 510 2.84 -0.54 5.64
CA PRO A 510 3.35 -0.53 7.01
C PRO A 510 4.48 -1.55 7.19
N LYS A 511 5.54 -1.19 7.93
CA LYS A 511 6.72 -2.04 8.15
C LYS A 511 6.41 -3.39 8.81
N ASP A 512 5.34 -3.44 9.58
CA ASP A 512 4.81 -4.63 10.26
C ASP A 512 3.93 -5.51 9.35
N THR A 513 3.85 -5.21 8.05
CA THR A 513 3.10 -6.04 7.09
C THR A 513 3.76 -7.41 6.92
N ALA A 514 3.01 -8.47 7.21
CA ALA A 514 3.45 -9.85 6.98
C ALA A 514 3.49 -10.17 5.48
N LEU A 515 4.65 -9.98 4.86
CA LEU A 515 4.90 -10.30 3.46
C LEU A 515 5.43 -11.74 3.32
N PRO A 516 5.07 -12.47 2.26
CA PRO A 516 5.54 -13.83 2.04
C PRO A 516 7.06 -13.89 1.88
N VAL A 517 7.64 -15.08 2.08
CA VAL A 517 9.06 -15.35 1.77
C VAL A 517 9.27 -15.16 0.26
N ARG A 518 10.34 -14.45 -0.11
CA ARG A 518 10.59 -14.01 -1.49
C ARG A 518 11.87 -14.60 -2.02
N GLU A 519 11.85 -14.97 -3.29
CA GLU A 519 13.03 -15.37 -4.05
C GLU A 519 13.82 -14.16 -4.56
N HIS A 520 13.14 -13.04 -4.77
CA HIS A 520 13.69 -11.79 -5.30
C HIS A 520 13.47 -10.60 -4.36
N ASP A 521 14.23 -9.52 -4.57
CA ASP A 521 14.15 -8.27 -3.78
C ASP A 521 12.91 -7.42 -4.11
N TYR A 522 12.11 -7.83 -5.10
CA TYR A 522 10.87 -7.17 -5.51
C TYR A 522 9.64 -8.04 -5.22
N LEU A 523 8.47 -7.40 -5.18
CA LEU A 523 7.17 -8.03 -5.04
C LEU A 523 6.50 -8.20 -6.40
N ARG A 524 5.58 -9.14 -6.51
CA ARG A 524 4.63 -9.24 -7.62
C ARG A 524 3.18 -9.09 -7.10
N PRO A 525 2.18 -8.72 -7.92
CA PRO A 525 0.80 -8.61 -7.45
C PRO A 525 0.26 -9.84 -6.70
N ILE A 526 0.70 -11.06 -7.06
CA ILE A 526 0.35 -12.28 -6.34
C ILE A 526 0.87 -12.31 -4.88
N ASP A 527 2.00 -11.68 -4.58
CA ASP A 527 2.56 -11.63 -3.23
C ASP A 527 1.76 -10.67 -2.35
N LEU A 528 1.35 -9.53 -2.93
CA LEU A 528 0.45 -8.58 -2.27
C LEU A 528 -0.91 -9.22 -1.99
N ARG A 529 -1.43 -10.02 -2.93
CA ARG A 529 -2.64 -10.82 -2.73
C ARG A 529 -2.52 -11.77 -1.55
N ARG A 530 -1.45 -12.57 -1.48
CA ARG A 530 -1.20 -13.53 -0.39
C ARG A 530 -1.12 -12.81 0.96
N ALA A 531 -0.38 -11.71 1.01
CA ALA A 531 -0.28 -10.88 2.22
C ALA A 531 -1.66 -10.34 2.64
N ALA A 532 -2.49 -9.89 1.69
CA ALA A 532 -3.82 -9.36 1.97
C ALA A 532 -4.79 -10.44 2.49
N LEU A 533 -4.78 -11.64 1.89
CA LEU A 533 -5.59 -12.76 2.37
C LEU A 533 -5.18 -13.20 3.77
N HIS A 534 -3.88 -13.24 4.06
CA HIS A 534 -3.35 -13.52 5.39
C HIS A 534 -3.78 -12.46 6.40
N HIS A 535 -3.63 -11.17 6.07
CA HIS A 535 -4.06 -10.05 6.93
C HIS A 535 -5.55 -10.10 7.28
N LEU A 536 -6.39 -10.57 6.35
CA LEU A 536 -7.82 -10.75 6.55
C LEU A 536 -8.20 -12.05 7.27
N GLY A 537 -7.23 -12.90 7.62
CA GLY A 537 -7.45 -14.20 8.28
C GLY A 537 -8.12 -15.23 7.37
N ARG A 538 -7.96 -15.12 6.04
CA ARG A 538 -8.56 -16.03 5.05
C ARG A 538 -7.61 -17.14 4.57
N GLN A 539 -6.34 -17.05 4.94
CA GLN A 539 -5.35 -18.13 4.73
C GLN A 539 -4.61 -18.39 6.04
N GLU A 540 -4.45 -19.68 6.37
CA GLU A 540 -3.57 -20.10 7.47
C GLU A 540 -2.13 -19.70 7.14
N GLN A 541 -1.37 -19.34 8.17
CA GLN A 541 0.08 -19.19 8.03
C GLN A 541 0.63 -20.47 7.40
N GLN A 542 1.19 -20.38 6.17
CA GLN A 542 2.33 -21.25 5.92
C GLN A 542 3.33 -20.85 7.01
N PRO A 543 3.76 -21.79 7.89
CA PRO A 543 4.76 -21.46 8.89
C PRO A 543 5.89 -20.83 8.08
N ALA A 544 6.09 -19.52 8.26
CA ALA A 544 7.25 -18.85 7.71
C ALA A 544 8.38 -19.77 8.13
N GLN A 545 9.02 -20.44 7.16
CA GLN A 545 10.09 -21.38 7.41
C GLN A 545 10.96 -20.65 8.40
N ILE A 546 10.92 -21.14 9.65
CA ILE A 546 11.37 -20.37 10.80
C ILE A 546 12.73 -19.90 10.35
N ARG A 547 12.89 -18.60 10.12
CA ARG A 547 14.21 -18.00 10.28
C ARG A 547 14.42 -18.21 11.77
N LYS A 548 14.81 -19.43 12.15
CA LYS A 548 15.66 -19.71 13.29
C LYS A 548 16.67 -18.61 13.09
N SER A 549 16.58 -17.59 13.94
CA SER A 549 17.28 -16.34 13.75
C SER A 549 18.63 -16.70 13.18
N SER A 550 18.86 -16.29 11.93
CA SER A 550 20.09 -16.60 11.21
C SER A 550 21.19 -16.30 12.20
N ILE A 551 21.86 -17.35 12.74
CA ILE A 551 22.66 -17.33 13.98
C ILE A 551 23.12 -15.90 14.22
N ALA A 552 22.36 -15.16 15.03
CA ALA A 552 22.52 -13.72 15.08
C ALA A 552 23.96 -13.48 15.47
N THR A 553 24.71 -12.80 14.60
CA THR A 553 26.07 -12.35 14.92
C THR A 553 25.98 -11.75 16.32
N PRO A 554 26.73 -12.24 17.33
CA PRO A 554 26.54 -11.82 18.71
C PRO A 554 26.65 -10.29 18.78
N THR A 555 25.51 -9.61 18.98
CA THR A 555 25.50 -8.15 19.11
C THR A 555 25.75 -7.81 20.57
N ASP A 556 26.45 -6.71 20.80
CA ASP A 556 26.59 -6.10 22.12
C ASP A 556 25.47 -5.06 22.37
N ARG A 557 24.40 -5.10 21.57
CA ARG A 557 23.33 -4.11 21.59
C ARG A 557 22.04 -4.71 22.14
N LEU A 558 21.36 -3.94 22.98
CA LEU A 558 20.06 -4.24 23.57
C LEU A 558 19.15 -3.04 23.41
N ARG A 559 17.93 -3.26 22.90
CA ARG A 559 16.89 -2.24 22.77
C ARG A 559 15.78 -2.51 23.77
N ILE A 560 15.63 -1.64 24.75
CA ILE A 560 14.61 -1.77 25.80
C ILE A 560 13.54 -0.69 25.66
N MET A 561 12.27 -1.11 25.77
CA MET A 561 11.11 -0.23 25.79
C MET A 561 10.48 -0.24 27.19
N THR A 562 10.08 0.92 27.70
CA THR A 562 9.09 1.02 28.80
C THR A 562 7.83 1.70 28.29
N TYR A 563 6.66 1.15 28.64
CA TYR A 563 5.39 1.64 28.14
C TYR A 563 4.22 1.39 29.09
N ASN A 564 3.66 2.46 29.65
CA ASN A 564 2.37 2.42 30.32
C ASN A 564 1.24 2.31 29.27
N VAL A 565 0.50 1.21 29.29
CA VAL A 565 -0.50 0.88 28.25
C VAL A 565 -1.92 1.30 28.59
N HIS A 566 -2.13 1.91 29.77
CA HIS A 566 -3.43 2.42 30.22
C HIS A 566 -4.56 1.38 30.06
N SER A 567 -4.29 0.15 30.51
CA SER A 567 -5.18 -1.02 30.39
C SER A 567 -5.63 -1.31 28.96
N CYS A 568 -4.78 -1.01 27.98
CA CYS A 568 -5.04 -1.09 26.54
C CYS A 568 -6.25 -0.25 26.08
N ILE A 569 -6.69 0.71 26.91
CA ILE A 569 -7.78 1.65 26.59
C ILE A 569 -7.15 2.91 26.02
N GLY A 570 -7.26 3.06 24.70
CA GLY A 570 -6.68 4.18 24.00
C GLY A 570 -7.37 5.50 24.30
N MET A 571 -6.75 6.58 23.82
CA MET A 571 -7.29 7.94 23.86
C MET A 571 -8.61 8.11 23.09
N ASP A 572 -8.98 7.12 22.28
CA ASP A 572 -10.26 7.01 21.60
C ASP A 572 -11.34 6.27 22.42
N GLY A 573 -11.00 5.83 23.64
CA GLY A 573 -11.86 5.11 24.57
C GLY A 573 -12.13 3.65 24.20
N LYS A 574 -11.38 3.08 23.25
CA LYS A 574 -11.52 1.68 22.85
C LYS A 574 -10.47 0.81 23.51
N LEU A 575 -10.90 -0.34 23.99
CA LEU A 575 -10.02 -1.43 24.44
C LEU A 575 -9.50 -2.21 23.23
N ALA A 576 -8.18 -2.22 23.02
CA ALA A 576 -7.53 -2.97 21.93
C ALA A 576 -6.08 -3.31 22.32
N ALA A 577 -5.84 -4.55 22.77
CA ALA A 577 -4.51 -5.04 23.14
C ALA A 577 -3.62 -5.25 21.90
N GLU A 578 -4.22 -5.64 20.78
CA GLU A 578 -3.57 -5.82 19.48
C GLU A 578 -2.95 -4.51 18.97
N ARG A 579 -3.60 -3.38 19.27
CA ARG A 579 -3.08 -2.04 18.94
C ARG A 579 -1.79 -1.73 19.70
N ILE A 580 -1.70 -2.14 20.96
CA ILE A 580 -0.48 -1.98 21.78
C ILE A 580 0.63 -2.87 21.24
N ALA A 581 0.33 -4.15 20.97
CA ALA A 581 1.27 -5.07 20.34
C ALA A 581 1.82 -4.50 19.02
N ARG A 582 0.98 -3.86 18.20
CA ARG A 582 1.40 -3.21 16.96
C ARG A 582 2.35 -2.02 17.17
N VAL A 583 2.10 -1.17 18.17
CA VAL A 583 3.03 -0.08 18.54
C VAL A 583 4.40 -0.66 18.90
N ILE A 584 4.41 -1.74 19.69
CA ILE A 584 5.63 -2.43 20.13
C ILE A 584 6.34 -3.09 18.93
N ALA A 585 5.61 -3.80 18.06
CA ALA A 585 6.15 -4.46 16.87
C ALA A 585 6.82 -3.46 15.90
N ARG A 586 6.19 -2.30 15.65
CA ARG A 586 6.77 -1.23 14.81
C ARG A 586 8.06 -0.67 15.41
N ALA A 587 8.11 -0.60 16.73
CA ALA A 587 9.29 -0.18 17.46
C ALA A 587 10.37 -1.27 17.51
N ASN A 588 10.05 -2.56 17.38
CA ASN A 588 10.99 -3.70 17.41
C ASN A 588 12.04 -3.66 18.56
N PRO A 589 11.61 -3.63 19.84
CA PRO A 589 12.49 -3.76 21.00
C PRO A 589 12.85 -5.23 21.31
N ASP A 590 13.96 -5.45 22.00
CA ASP A 590 14.37 -6.77 22.51
C ASP A 590 13.71 -7.11 23.85
N VAL A 591 13.48 -6.08 24.69
CA VAL A 591 12.86 -6.19 26.01
C VAL A 591 11.80 -5.11 26.17
N VAL A 592 10.62 -5.47 26.69
CA VAL A 592 9.48 -4.57 26.85
C VAL A 592 8.98 -4.63 28.29
N ALA A 593 9.07 -3.50 29.00
CA ALA A 593 8.50 -3.29 30.32
C ALA A 593 7.14 -2.59 30.18
N LEU A 594 6.05 -3.32 30.47
CA LEU A 594 4.69 -2.80 30.38
C LEU A 594 4.13 -2.49 31.78
N GLN A 595 3.37 -1.41 31.88
CA GLN A 595 2.64 -1.03 33.10
C GLN A 595 1.14 -0.90 32.81
N GLU A 596 0.33 -1.07 33.85
CA GLU A 596 -1.13 -0.94 33.83
C GLU A 596 -1.93 -1.99 33.02
N LEU A 597 -1.46 -3.24 33.01
CA LEU A 597 -2.16 -4.35 32.35
C LEU A 597 -3.29 -4.89 33.21
N ASP A 598 -4.44 -5.19 32.58
CA ASP A 598 -5.53 -5.96 33.19
C ASP A 598 -5.44 -7.44 32.80
N VAL A 599 -5.65 -8.32 33.77
CA VAL A 599 -5.82 -9.77 33.57
C VAL A 599 -7.06 -10.22 34.31
N GLY A 600 -8.05 -10.77 33.58
CA GLY A 600 -9.28 -11.32 34.18
C GLY A 600 -10.29 -10.27 34.69
N ARG A 601 -10.07 -8.97 34.48
CA ARG A 601 -10.94 -7.89 35.00
C ARG A 601 -12.27 -7.78 34.25
N ALA A 602 -13.37 -7.61 34.98
CA ALA A 602 -14.71 -7.37 34.41
C ALA A 602 -14.75 -6.11 33.54
N ARG A 603 -14.00 -5.06 33.91
CA ARG A 603 -13.95 -3.79 33.15
C ARG A 603 -13.37 -3.94 31.74
N THR A 604 -12.57 -4.98 31.50
CA THR A 604 -11.97 -5.33 30.20
C THR A 604 -12.57 -6.58 29.59
N GLY A 605 -13.67 -7.09 30.15
CA GLY A 605 -14.35 -8.29 29.65
C GLY A 605 -13.59 -9.59 29.92
N GLY A 606 -12.72 -9.63 30.94
CA GLY A 606 -12.00 -10.84 31.36
C GLY A 606 -10.76 -11.15 30.50
N ILE A 607 -10.32 -10.23 29.66
CA ILE A 607 -9.18 -10.43 28.76
C ILE A 607 -7.86 -10.49 29.55
N ASP A 608 -7.00 -11.45 29.22
CA ASP A 608 -5.58 -11.46 29.63
C ASP A 608 -4.77 -10.62 28.64
N GLN A 609 -4.54 -9.36 28.98
CA GLN A 609 -3.84 -8.42 28.10
C GLN A 609 -2.36 -8.77 27.93
N ALA A 610 -1.72 -9.25 28.99
CA ALA A 610 -0.30 -9.60 28.96
C ALA A 610 -0.07 -10.78 28.00
N HIS A 611 -0.89 -11.83 28.11
CA HIS A 611 -0.81 -12.99 27.24
C HIS A 611 -1.10 -12.65 25.78
N LEU A 612 -2.15 -11.85 25.50
CA LEU A 612 -2.46 -11.44 24.13
C LEU A 612 -1.32 -10.66 23.49
N ILE A 613 -0.77 -9.66 24.19
CA ILE A 613 0.33 -8.84 23.65
C ILE A 613 1.56 -9.71 23.40
N ALA A 614 1.92 -10.59 24.33
CA ALA A 614 3.04 -11.51 24.19
C ALA A 614 2.85 -12.48 22.99
N HIS A 615 1.63 -13.00 22.82
CA HIS A 615 1.29 -13.87 21.69
C HIS A 615 1.45 -13.16 20.34
N TYR A 616 0.95 -11.93 20.20
CA TYR A 616 1.11 -11.15 18.96
C TYR A 616 2.55 -10.77 18.64
N LEU A 617 3.39 -10.62 19.67
CA LEU A 617 4.80 -10.27 19.53
C LEU A 617 5.72 -11.48 19.40
N GLU A 618 5.18 -12.71 19.55
CA GLU A 618 5.95 -13.95 19.63
C GLU A 618 7.06 -13.87 20.72
N MET A 619 6.73 -13.27 21.86
CA MET A 619 7.64 -13.10 23.00
C MET A 619 7.22 -13.93 24.21
N ASP A 620 8.20 -14.38 24.98
CA ASP A 620 7.97 -14.91 26.33
C ASP A 620 7.70 -13.75 27.30
N PHE A 621 6.98 -14.01 28.39
CA PHE A 621 6.64 -12.97 29.36
C PHE A 621 6.55 -13.46 30.81
N HIS A 622 6.80 -12.54 31.73
CA HIS A 622 6.38 -12.64 33.13
C HIS A 622 5.46 -11.48 33.47
N PHE A 623 4.31 -11.79 34.07
CA PHE A 623 3.35 -10.82 34.58
C PHE A 623 3.31 -10.88 36.10
N HIS A 624 3.25 -9.72 36.74
CA HIS A 624 3.03 -9.60 38.18
C HIS A 624 1.85 -8.69 38.47
N ALA A 625 0.85 -9.24 39.18
CA ALA A 625 -0.30 -8.49 39.66
C ALA A 625 0.07 -7.67 40.92
N ALA A 626 0.15 -6.35 40.78
CA ALA A 626 0.30 -5.42 41.89
C ALA A 626 -0.97 -5.29 42.75
N LEU A 627 -2.14 -5.53 42.13
CA LEU A 627 -3.45 -5.62 42.77
C LEU A 627 -4.10 -6.97 42.48
N HIS A 628 -4.63 -7.60 43.53
CA HIS A 628 -5.47 -8.80 43.44
C HIS A 628 -6.86 -8.48 43.99
N PHE A 629 -7.91 -8.75 43.22
CA PHE A 629 -9.29 -8.69 43.65
C PHE A 629 -10.00 -9.97 43.15
N GLU A 630 -10.12 -10.98 44.02
CA GLU A 630 -10.59 -12.33 43.63
C GLU A 630 -9.76 -12.93 42.47
N GLU A 631 -10.35 -13.15 41.29
CA GLU A 631 -9.66 -13.62 40.07
C GLU A 631 -9.16 -12.47 39.17
N GLU A 632 -9.39 -11.21 39.55
CA GLU A 632 -8.97 -10.03 38.80
C GLU A 632 -7.57 -9.52 39.22
N CYS A 633 -6.69 -9.37 38.24
CA CYS A 633 -5.33 -8.91 38.43
C CYS A 633 -5.06 -7.61 37.67
N TYR A 634 -4.32 -6.69 38.29
CA TYR A 634 -3.78 -5.50 37.62
C TYR A 634 -2.31 -5.32 37.99
N GLY A 635 -1.46 -5.05 37.01
CA GLY A 635 -0.04 -4.86 37.30
C GLY A 635 0.85 -4.73 36.07
N ASP A 636 2.08 -5.19 36.23
CA ASP A 636 3.20 -4.90 35.34
C ASP A 636 3.71 -6.19 34.69
N ALA A 637 4.25 -6.09 33.47
CA ALA A 637 4.85 -7.23 32.76
C ALA A 637 6.22 -6.88 32.19
N ILE A 638 7.05 -7.91 32.00
CA ILE A 638 8.24 -7.85 31.16
C ILE A 638 8.13 -8.92 30.08
N LEU A 639 8.27 -8.51 28.82
CA LEU A 639 8.22 -9.36 27.64
C LEU A 639 9.58 -9.31 26.93
N THR A 640 10.03 -10.45 26.41
CA THR A 640 11.27 -10.52 25.62
C THR A 640 11.32 -11.80 24.77
N HIS A 641 12.08 -11.77 23.68
CA HIS A 641 12.39 -12.97 22.89
C HIS A 641 13.71 -13.64 23.34
N LEU A 642 14.40 -13.05 24.32
CA LEU A 642 15.65 -13.55 24.91
C LEU A 642 15.34 -14.48 26.08
N PRO A 643 16.24 -15.42 26.43
CA PRO A 643 16.07 -16.23 27.62
C PRO A 643 15.94 -15.35 28.87
N LEU A 644 14.84 -15.50 29.60
CA LEU A 644 14.58 -14.76 30.83
C LEU A 644 14.33 -15.69 32.03
N ARG A 645 14.61 -15.17 33.23
CA ARG A 645 14.33 -15.83 34.50
C ARG A 645 13.77 -14.83 35.50
N LEU A 646 12.61 -15.13 36.08
CA LEU A 646 12.07 -14.36 37.20
C LEU A 646 13.02 -14.42 38.40
N VAL A 647 13.39 -13.25 38.93
CA VAL A 647 14.19 -13.14 40.15
C VAL A 647 13.29 -12.80 41.32
N LYS A 648 12.46 -11.76 41.18
CA LYS A 648 11.55 -11.31 42.22
C LYS A 648 10.37 -10.56 41.62
N ALA A 649 9.21 -10.72 42.24
CA ALA A 649 8.07 -9.85 42.03
C ALA A 649 7.40 -9.59 43.38
N GLY A 650 6.99 -8.37 43.65
CA GLY A 650 6.38 -8.05 44.94
C GLY A 650 5.86 -6.64 45.09
N PRO A 651 5.06 -6.41 46.14
CA PRO A 651 4.46 -5.11 46.42
C PRO A 651 5.49 -4.10 46.91
N LEU A 652 5.23 -2.83 46.60
CA LEU A 652 5.90 -1.66 47.13
C LEU A 652 5.06 -1.03 48.25
N PRO A 653 5.67 -0.28 49.19
CA PRO A 653 4.95 0.21 50.35
C PRO A 653 3.84 1.20 50.00
N THR A 654 2.68 1.00 50.63
CA THR A 654 1.56 1.95 50.66
C THR A 654 1.54 2.67 52.03
N PRO A 655 1.41 4.00 52.10
CA PRO A 655 1.36 4.72 53.37
C PRO A 655 0.23 4.20 54.29
N ALA A 656 0.58 3.87 55.54
CA ALA A 656 -0.36 3.28 56.50
C ALA A 656 -1.54 4.18 56.85
N ASP A 657 -1.38 5.50 56.72
CA ASP A 657 -2.44 6.51 56.90
C ASP A 657 -3.41 6.59 55.71
N LYS A 658 -3.10 5.92 54.59
CA LYS A 658 -3.93 5.89 53.38
C LYS A 658 -3.98 4.48 52.77
N PRO A 659 -4.55 3.49 53.46
CA PRO A 659 -4.60 2.09 52.99
C PRO A 659 -5.52 1.88 51.78
N TYR A 660 -6.35 2.87 51.43
CA TYR A 660 -7.23 2.86 50.26
C TYR A 660 -6.53 3.23 48.95
N LEU A 661 -5.24 3.60 49.00
CA LEU A 661 -4.46 3.83 47.79
C LEU A 661 -4.20 2.52 47.07
N GLU A 662 -4.10 2.63 45.75
CA GLU A 662 -3.81 1.53 44.86
C GLU A 662 -2.42 0.94 45.17
N THR A 663 -2.35 -0.34 45.52
CA THR A 663 -1.07 -1.03 45.78
C THR A 663 -0.23 -1.07 44.52
N ARG A 664 1.02 -0.61 44.63
CA ARG A 664 2.03 -0.63 43.57
C ARG A 664 3.00 -1.80 43.76
N GLY A 665 3.72 -2.17 42.70
CA GLY A 665 4.65 -3.28 42.72
C GLY A 665 5.89 -3.05 41.86
N ALA A 666 6.78 -4.02 41.90
CA ALA A 666 7.90 -4.11 40.98
C ALA A 666 8.12 -5.56 40.52
N LEU A 667 8.65 -5.70 39.32
CA LEU A 667 8.97 -6.96 38.68
C LEU A 667 10.43 -6.96 38.27
N TRP A 668 11.21 -7.91 38.77
CA TRP A 668 12.63 -8.06 38.50
C TRP A 668 12.90 -9.40 37.82
N VAL A 669 13.45 -9.32 36.60
CA VAL A 669 13.89 -10.46 35.81
C VAL A 669 15.38 -10.34 35.47
N ALA A 670 16.03 -11.49 35.31
CA ALA A 670 17.35 -11.61 34.73
C ALA A 670 17.20 -12.06 33.27
N ILE A 671 17.82 -11.35 32.34
CA ILE A 671 17.77 -11.60 30.89
C ILE A 671 19.16 -11.97 30.40
N ASP A 672 19.27 -13.04 29.64
CA ASP A 672 20.53 -13.49 29.03
C ASP A 672 20.67 -12.91 27.62
N LEU A 673 21.61 -11.98 27.44
CA LEU A 673 22.04 -11.53 26.12
C LEU A 673 23.38 -12.17 25.75
N HIS A 674 23.32 -13.28 25.01
CA HIS A 674 24.50 -13.99 24.49
C HIS A 674 25.55 -14.37 25.54
N GLY A 675 25.11 -14.83 26.71
CA GLY A 675 25.93 -15.24 27.85
C GLY A 675 26.22 -14.11 28.85
N ILE A 676 25.65 -12.92 28.66
CA ILE A 676 25.74 -11.79 29.59
C ILE A 676 24.37 -11.62 30.26
N GLU A 677 24.32 -11.89 31.57
CA GLU A 677 23.11 -11.69 32.37
C GLU A 677 22.92 -10.21 32.69
N ILE A 678 21.75 -9.66 32.33
CA ILE A 678 21.34 -8.27 32.55
C ILE A 678 20.14 -8.27 33.48
N GLN A 679 20.18 -7.44 34.51
CA GLN A 679 19.08 -7.32 35.47
C GLN A 679 18.11 -6.24 35.00
N VAL A 680 16.83 -6.58 34.84
CA VAL A 680 15.80 -5.62 34.43
C VAL A 680 14.71 -5.56 35.49
N ILE A 681 14.47 -4.36 36.01
CA ILE A 681 13.45 -4.06 37.00
C ILE A 681 12.43 -3.12 36.39
N ASN A 682 11.18 -3.56 36.31
CA ASN A 682 10.02 -2.78 35.89
C ASN A 682 9.20 -2.36 37.12
N THR A 683 8.70 -1.13 37.16
CA THR A 683 7.82 -0.65 38.23
C THR A 683 6.85 0.43 37.78
N HIS A 684 5.75 0.59 38.50
CA HIS A 684 4.84 1.73 38.39
C HIS A 684 4.65 2.35 39.78
N LEU A 685 5.13 3.59 39.99
CA LEU A 685 5.06 4.26 41.29
C LEU A 685 3.74 5.02 41.52
N GLY A 686 3.41 5.24 42.79
CA GLY A 686 2.17 5.89 43.19
C GLY A 686 2.05 7.38 42.84
N LEU A 687 0.87 7.94 43.04
CA LEU A 687 0.57 9.33 42.67
C LEU A 687 0.96 10.35 43.76
N PHE A 688 1.24 9.91 44.99
CA PHE A 688 1.57 10.81 46.11
C PHE A 688 3.09 10.93 46.33
N SER A 689 3.58 12.16 46.53
CA SER A 689 5.03 12.41 46.65
C SER A 689 5.72 11.65 47.78
N ARG A 690 5.08 11.51 48.95
CA ARG A 690 5.65 10.76 50.10
C ARG A 690 5.69 9.26 49.84
N GLU A 691 4.65 8.74 49.21
CA GLU A 691 4.54 7.35 48.78
C GLU A 691 5.67 7.03 47.79
N ARG A 692 5.80 7.79 46.69
CA ARG A 692 6.84 7.56 45.69
C ARG A 692 8.25 7.54 46.26
N LEU A 693 8.54 8.43 47.21
CA LEU A 693 9.86 8.48 47.84
C LEU A 693 10.12 7.23 48.70
N ALA A 694 9.15 6.80 49.50
CA ALA A 694 9.26 5.56 50.26
C ALA A 694 9.42 4.33 49.35
N GLN A 695 8.68 4.28 48.24
CA GLN A 695 8.78 3.22 47.23
C GLN A 695 10.18 3.22 46.57
N ALA A 696 10.72 4.39 46.23
CA ALA A 696 12.07 4.51 45.67
C ALA A 696 13.17 4.07 46.65
N GLU A 697 13.06 4.40 47.94
CA GLU A 697 14.02 3.90 48.95
C GLU A 697 13.96 2.37 49.09
N VAL A 698 12.77 1.76 49.00
CA VAL A 698 12.64 0.29 48.99
C VAL A 698 13.31 -0.30 47.75
N LEU A 699 13.10 0.28 46.56
CA LEU A 699 13.77 -0.16 45.33
C LEU A 699 15.30 -0.05 45.40
N LEU A 700 15.83 0.95 46.10
CA LEU A 700 17.27 1.10 46.34
C LEU A 700 17.82 0.14 47.42
N GLY A 701 16.94 -0.45 48.23
CA GLY A 701 17.29 -1.30 49.37
C GLY A 701 17.81 -2.70 49.00
N SER A 702 18.17 -3.47 50.04
CA SER A 702 18.73 -4.84 49.93
C SER A 702 17.79 -5.86 49.31
N ASP A 703 16.52 -5.52 49.22
CA ASP A 703 15.46 -6.35 48.66
C ASP A 703 15.40 -6.29 47.14
N TRP A 704 16.05 -5.29 46.52
CA TRP A 704 15.97 -4.98 45.09
C TRP A 704 17.37 -4.61 44.56
N LEU A 705 17.66 -3.32 44.31
CA LEU A 705 18.90 -2.89 43.67
C LEU A 705 20.17 -3.21 44.48
N ALA A 706 20.13 -3.11 45.81
CA ALA A 706 21.27 -3.46 46.66
C ALA A 706 21.31 -4.96 47.03
N ASN A 707 20.47 -5.79 46.40
CA ASN A 707 20.48 -7.22 46.60
C ASN A 707 21.76 -7.85 46.00
N LYS A 708 22.35 -8.85 46.68
CA LYS A 708 23.56 -9.55 46.21
C LYS A 708 23.38 -10.30 44.87
N GLN A 709 22.14 -10.62 44.50
CA GLN A 709 21.80 -11.23 43.21
C GLN A 709 21.67 -10.17 42.09
N CYS A 710 21.46 -8.90 42.43
CA CYS A 710 21.40 -7.81 41.45
C CYS A 710 22.83 -7.38 41.09
N ARG A 711 23.37 -8.03 40.05
CA ARG A 711 24.72 -7.75 39.55
C ARG A 711 24.63 -6.88 38.31
N GLU A 712 25.59 -5.97 38.16
CA GLU A 712 25.73 -5.18 36.93
C GLU A 712 25.96 -6.08 35.72
N PRO A 713 25.37 -5.78 34.55
CA PRO A 713 24.61 -4.55 34.26
C PRO A 713 23.14 -4.56 34.71
N VAL A 714 22.66 -3.45 35.29
CA VAL A 714 21.25 -3.28 35.71
C VAL A 714 20.51 -2.19 34.94
N ILE A 715 19.21 -2.41 34.70
CA ILE A 715 18.27 -1.46 34.15
C ILE A 715 17.05 -1.38 35.06
N LEU A 716 16.68 -0.16 35.48
CA LEU A 716 15.44 0.13 36.20
C LEU A 716 14.58 1.04 35.31
N CYS A 717 13.38 0.60 34.95
CA CYS A 717 12.49 1.36 34.09
C CYS A 717 11.02 1.28 34.53
N GLY A 718 10.20 2.15 33.97
CA GLY A 718 8.77 2.18 34.26
C GLY A 718 8.17 3.59 34.30
N ASP A 719 6.92 3.66 34.77
CA ASP A 719 6.23 4.91 35.05
C ASP A 719 6.44 5.31 36.51
N PHE A 720 7.26 6.34 36.74
CA PHE A 720 7.58 6.81 38.09
C PHE A 720 6.57 7.84 38.59
N ASN A 721 5.61 8.29 37.77
CA ASN A 721 4.70 9.39 38.10
C ASN A 721 5.42 10.65 38.63
N ALA A 722 6.67 10.86 38.21
CA ALA A 722 7.57 11.85 38.79
C ALA A 722 8.41 12.55 37.72
N PRO A 723 8.46 13.90 37.70
CA PRO A 723 9.33 14.62 36.77
C PRO A 723 10.82 14.48 37.13
N PRO A 724 11.75 14.77 36.20
CA PRO A 724 13.19 14.54 36.39
C PRO A 724 13.80 15.29 37.58
N SER A 725 13.24 16.46 37.91
CA SER A 725 13.68 17.30 39.04
C SER A 725 13.07 16.91 40.38
N SER A 726 12.25 15.85 40.43
CA SER A 726 11.61 15.40 41.66
C SER A 726 12.62 14.78 42.64
N PRO A 727 12.34 14.81 43.96
CA PRO A 727 13.19 14.16 44.95
C PRO A 727 13.44 12.67 44.66
N VAL A 728 12.43 11.99 44.11
CA VAL A 728 12.50 10.58 43.70
C VAL A 728 13.55 10.37 42.61
N CYS A 729 13.48 11.14 41.51
CA CYS A 729 14.43 11.01 40.40
C CYS A 729 15.83 11.51 40.77
N CYS A 730 15.96 12.51 41.65
CA CYS A 730 17.26 12.91 42.19
C CYS A 730 17.89 11.76 43.00
N ARG A 731 17.10 11.14 43.88
CA ARG A 731 17.57 10.05 44.74
C ARG A 731 18.00 8.81 43.95
N LEU A 732 17.26 8.46 42.90
CA LEU A 732 17.64 7.36 41.99
C LEU A 732 18.93 7.68 41.22
N ARG A 733 19.13 8.96 40.83
CA ARG A 733 20.34 9.41 40.13
C ARG A 733 21.61 9.42 40.99
N ASP A 734 21.50 9.33 42.31
CA ASP A 734 22.66 9.11 43.18
C ASP A 734 23.31 7.74 42.95
N HIS A 735 22.56 6.78 42.37
CA HIS A 735 23.00 5.39 42.20
C HIS A 735 22.99 4.91 40.74
N LEU A 736 22.12 5.46 39.90
CA LEU A 736 21.92 5.08 38.51
C LEU A 736 22.00 6.29 37.58
N ARG A 737 22.25 6.06 36.30
CA ARG A 737 22.30 7.14 35.29
C ARG A 737 21.00 7.18 34.50
N ASP A 738 20.49 8.37 34.22
CA ASP A 738 19.27 8.58 33.43
C ASP A 738 19.59 8.48 31.94
N ALA A 739 19.02 7.47 31.27
CA ALA A 739 19.36 7.15 29.88
C ALA A 739 19.08 8.32 28.91
N GLN A 740 18.03 9.12 29.15
CA GLN A 740 17.71 10.26 28.28
C GLN A 740 18.74 11.39 28.38
N THR A 741 19.44 11.52 29.51
CA THR A 741 20.47 12.55 29.71
C THR A 741 21.87 12.07 29.35
N GLU A 742 22.11 10.76 29.31
CA GLU A 742 23.40 10.17 28.91
C GLU A 742 23.59 10.12 27.39
N ALA A 743 22.50 10.05 26.62
CA ALA A 743 22.58 9.93 25.16
C ALA A 743 23.18 11.19 24.50
N GLU A 744 24.31 11.01 23.80
CA GLU A 744 24.93 12.07 23.01
C GLU A 744 23.97 12.57 21.92
N HIS A 745 23.91 13.89 21.72
CA HIS A 745 23.06 14.55 20.72
C HIS A 745 21.54 14.33 20.86
N HIS A 746 21.06 13.84 22.01
CA HIS A 746 19.63 13.74 22.31
C HIS A 746 19.15 14.89 23.20
N ARG A 747 17.95 15.41 22.92
CA ARG A 747 17.25 16.31 23.83
C ARG A 747 16.14 15.53 24.53
N PRO A 748 16.12 15.47 25.88
CA PRO A 748 15.11 14.73 26.62
C PRO A 748 13.68 15.06 26.19
N GLN A 749 12.85 14.02 26.08
CA GLN A 749 11.50 14.10 25.56
C GLN A 749 10.46 13.68 26.60
N SER A 750 9.31 14.34 26.56
CA SER A 750 8.13 13.99 27.35
C SER A 750 7.37 12.83 26.69
N THR A 751 6.78 11.99 27.54
CA THR A 751 6.00 10.80 27.19
C THR A 751 4.52 10.96 27.55
N PHE A 752 4.20 11.79 28.54
CA PHE A 752 2.83 12.07 29.00
C PHE A 752 2.47 13.55 28.78
N PHE A 753 1.29 13.96 28.33
CA PHE A 753 0.14 13.18 27.88
C PHE A 753 0.31 12.79 26.41
N GLY A 754 0.15 11.53 26.02
CA GLY A 754 0.71 10.96 24.79
C GLY A 754 0.41 11.73 23.51
N ARG A 755 -0.79 12.32 23.38
CA ARG A 755 -1.18 13.16 22.24
C ARG A 755 -0.50 14.54 22.21
N PHE A 756 -0.23 15.10 23.38
CA PHE A 756 0.46 16.38 23.58
C PHE A 756 1.45 16.24 24.73
N PRO A 757 2.61 15.57 24.50
CA PRO A 757 3.51 15.24 25.60
C PRO A 757 4.09 16.49 26.25
N THR A 758 3.76 16.72 27.52
CA THR A 758 4.17 17.91 28.31
C THR A 758 5.09 17.55 29.47
N THR A 759 5.05 16.31 29.95
CA THR A 759 5.71 15.84 31.17
C THR A 759 6.47 14.54 30.90
N ARG A 760 7.65 14.42 31.50
CA ARG A 760 8.48 13.21 31.48
C ARG A 760 8.32 12.48 32.81
N ILE A 761 7.50 11.44 32.84
CA ILE A 761 7.22 10.62 34.03
C ILE A 761 7.61 9.16 33.86
N ASP A 762 7.77 8.70 32.61
CA ASP A 762 8.39 7.42 32.27
C ASP A 762 9.91 7.60 32.16
N HIS A 763 10.66 6.72 32.81
CA HIS A 763 12.14 6.80 32.85
C HIS A 763 12.79 5.45 32.62
N ILE A 764 14.01 5.49 32.08
CA ILE A 764 14.92 4.35 32.01
C ILE A 764 16.22 4.79 32.70
N PHE A 765 16.52 4.16 33.83
CA PHE A 765 17.75 4.32 34.58
C PHE A 765 18.67 3.12 34.33
N ILE A 766 19.96 3.37 34.10
CA ILE A 766 20.95 2.35 33.80
C ILE A 766 22.10 2.36 34.82
N GLY A 767 22.59 1.17 35.14
CA GLY A 767 23.78 0.97 35.97
C GLY A 767 25.09 1.11 35.19
N SER A 768 26.13 0.54 35.75
CA SER A 768 27.46 0.45 35.15
C SER A 768 27.52 -0.63 34.07
N GLY A 769 28.41 -0.46 33.08
CA GLY A 769 28.59 -1.46 32.02
C GLY A 769 27.59 -1.34 30.86
N LEU A 770 26.72 -0.33 30.88
CA LEU A 770 25.84 0.04 29.77
C LEU A 770 26.20 1.44 29.27
N GLU A 771 26.10 1.63 27.96
CA GLU A 771 26.24 2.90 27.28
C GLU A 771 25.00 3.15 26.44
N VAL A 772 24.46 4.37 26.47
CA VAL A 772 23.29 4.73 25.67
C VAL A 772 23.73 5.18 24.29
N THR A 773 23.37 4.42 23.26
CA THR A 773 23.67 4.75 21.87
C THR A 773 22.54 5.50 21.17
N GLY A 774 21.34 5.46 21.72
CA GLY A 774 20.17 6.12 21.13
C GLY A 774 18.98 6.16 22.07
N ILE A 775 18.13 7.16 21.89
CA ILE A 775 16.84 7.30 22.59
C ILE A 775 15.78 7.64 21.56
N GLU A 776 14.65 6.93 21.62
CA GLU A 776 13.51 7.14 20.75
C GLU A 776 12.22 7.22 21.59
N VAL A 777 11.37 8.20 21.28
CA VAL A 777 9.99 8.27 21.77
C VAL A 777 9.07 8.30 20.54
N PRO A 778 8.54 7.15 20.10
CA PRO A 778 7.67 7.07 18.94
C PRO A 778 6.45 8.01 19.06
N ARG A 779 6.23 8.84 18.04
CA ARG A 779 5.13 9.82 17.96
C ARG A 779 4.23 9.59 16.74
N SER A 780 4.12 8.34 16.30
CA SER A 780 3.15 7.94 15.28
C SER A 780 1.73 8.22 15.79
N GLU A 781 0.79 8.47 14.90
CA GLU A 781 -0.62 8.66 15.29
C GLU A 781 -1.18 7.43 16.01
N LEU A 782 -0.71 6.23 15.63
CA LEU A 782 -0.99 4.99 16.34
C LEU A 782 -0.56 5.09 17.81
N ALA A 783 0.70 5.46 18.08
CA ALA A 783 1.23 5.57 19.44
C ALA A 783 0.50 6.65 20.26
N MET A 784 0.20 7.80 19.65
CA MET A 784 -0.52 8.91 20.30
C MET A 784 -1.99 8.58 20.65
N VAL A 785 -2.59 7.59 19.98
CA VAL A 785 -3.96 7.13 20.26
C VAL A 785 -3.97 5.89 21.15
N ALA A 786 -2.92 5.06 21.10
CA ALA A 786 -2.90 3.75 21.74
C ALA A 786 -2.92 3.80 23.27
N SER A 787 -2.26 4.79 23.88
CA SER A 787 -2.23 5.04 25.32
C SER A 787 -2.17 6.55 25.59
N ASP A 788 -2.45 6.97 26.82
CA ASP A 788 -2.16 8.33 27.29
C ASP A 788 -0.68 8.55 27.65
N HIS A 789 0.15 7.53 27.50
CA HIS A 789 1.61 7.61 27.47
C HIS A 789 2.14 7.29 26.07
N LEU A 790 3.33 7.80 25.74
CA LEU A 790 4.13 7.31 24.62
C LEU A 790 5.19 6.33 25.13
N PRO A 791 5.54 5.30 24.34
CA PRO A 791 6.63 4.42 24.71
C PRO A 791 7.97 5.17 24.73
N LEU A 792 8.82 4.84 25.69
CA LEU A 792 10.20 5.31 25.77
C LEU A 792 11.14 4.15 25.45
N ILE A 793 11.99 4.33 24.46
CA ILE A 793 12.92 3.31 23.98
C ILE A 793 14.35 3.80 24.19
N ALA A 794 15.20 2.94 24.75
CA ALA A 794 16.64 3.14 24.83
C ALA A 794 17.38 2.06 24.06
N GLU A 795 18.33 2.49 23.23
CA GLU A 795 19.33 1.63 22.60
C GLU A 795 20.58 1.64 23.46
N LEU A 796 20.96 0.46 23.94
CA LEU A 796 22.05 0.27 24.89
C LEU A 796 23.13 -0.61 24.29
N ARG A 797 24.39 -0.23 24.50
CA ARG A 797 25.57 -1.03 24.20
C ARG A 797 26.17 -1.57 25.50
N ILE A 798 26.49 -2.86 25.52
CA ILE A 798 27.14 -3.51 26.66
C ILE A 798 28.66 -3.31 26.57
N LEU A 799 29.23 -2.69 27.60
CA LEU A 799 30.66 -2.46 27.70
C LEU A 799 31.34 -3.73 28.23
N ARG A 800 31.94 -4.52 27.34
CA ARG A 800 32.79 -5.66 27.76
C ARG A 800 33.98 -5.14 28.57
N ARG A 801 34.13 -5.59 29.82
CA ARG A 801 35.34 -5.31 30.62
C ARG A 801 36.56 -5.82 29.85
N LYS A 802 37.48 -4.91 29.46
CA LYS A 802 38.83 -5.31 29.03
C LYS A 802 39.42 -6.16 30.15
N LYS A 803 39.70 -7.45 29.89
CA LYS A 803 40.59 -8.24 30.74
C LYS A 803 41.90 -7.47 30.81
N LEU A 804 42.22 -6.87 31.97
CA LEU A 804 43.61 -6.54 32.26
C LEU A 804 44.36 -7.88 32.22
N MET A 805 45.17 -8.09 31.19
CA MET A 805 46.21 -9.11 31.25
C MET A 805 47.12 -8.69 32.39
N LYS A 806 46.98 -9.35 33.54
CA LYS A 806 48.05 -9.36 34.55
C LYS A 806 49.21 -10.11 33.92
N THR A 807 50.23 -9.35 33.51
CA THR A 807 51.59 -9.85 33.28
C THR A 807 52.14 -10.54 34.52
#